data_AF-A0A815EFN9-F1
#
_entry.id   AF-A0A815EFN9-F1
#
_cell.length_a   1.000
_cell.length_b   1.000
_cell.length_c   1.000
_cell.angle_alpha   90.00
_cell.angle_beta   90.00
_cell.angle_gamma   90.00
#
_symmetry.space_group_name_H-M   'P 1'
#
loop_
_entity.id
_entity.type
_entity.pdbx_description
1 polymer ?
#
loop_
_entity_poly.entity_id
_entity_poly.type
_entity_poly.pdbx_seq_one_letter_code
_entity_poly.pdbx_strand_id
1 'polypeptide(L)'
;MSSLKKFLLNLNLFKPSIESGERENDQQRRLNLISTRIYLAVLILIIFILGIYLWLNPQTRIITLHHPSNDEYEHLPIDVQCLCSKISIRYGEFTSINASFHQVCSSAFITDRWIEAINSGSNSTFFYYKDFRTFGSAQFQLLAAFCRLSKISVTQSIASFKMSTLLNPQLLSKRILELQVNTSVNQFQQTAPNTLKNQLQVVREITLANRLFSGLETNMLPFYYVNEWDLSYQIHQTPNSYTLINGSWCDCRNDLECTSPAGIYNIFARTSQVEVGYTNDELQMAIPGILAGCLPITTMLHSTLECFYNQTCLDELIGFLPTTERFSAMNIPKESNYEINSTIKILVDHLMVEEVMNDFSYENYYDQCAPISCTYSQTSRDSFIFVISKLIGLLGGLTVALGIIIPAIVGFIKQPRNTEPTPKLPLTIRLKQLKRSLEKHVIELNIFKRYPSNDRQIRYQHYATRLYILLILISLITLSLYFLLIKQVHQETILNLNEFHYLKLEELYPNSLVCPCSSISIPYGNFIAIQPEYHQICSSDFVSSEWINYITTHFAIEVSRTLYYPAQGSALFVLLETLCQQIKRKVNDALEIFLQTNLVSAHVISSELLKFQGNELILNLRSSTTNEYLRIIELFSATNQANQLLNDFTSADWIVDAYTGYISLVPKVYSNCSCGLSQSCHALMGVPVVDVVAGEWISQPVPSLYAGCLPIEGLLASTLECFYNRSCMLFLDSYMEQPLQDAFNFSALNPNRSSPYETIESLINRLMIESWLPNISFSSYYNACAPLSCTFQYNDRNNIFVVIATIIGLFGGLSLGYKLLILILLRLIEKFIDGISYQAFIQMIKHLFRFSDEQQIIDRIHFILLLTSLCTFYMLSAFIPQSLTKEYHVTSLSMYENLVKQFSDSSLQCSCSQISIKYESFFNIKPRFHEICSSEFVSPEWIEYYYNDGNLSSQYAFDDFRYSASFQFQGLALLCRLSKKIVDDEISQLITRYFIDAQLLSSHLLNERVQTFINDFQLTMPNLFLSTLLLIRETTGTNMIMNTISTNWKFSTTDFPGLGWAAHTVPIVYGNCSCSISSKCVIPSQNMLAGCYPLEALLQLTLQCFYDQQCIDSTETFKAMNISSINSSRFNINTTLETIINQLTIEEYLTNISYDKYFNQCAPTSCFDSYIDRNNFIQGITSLVGLYGGLIIICRVVAVVIIKLIRSPNRQIIPIIN
;
A
#
# COMPACT_ATOMS: atom_id res chain seq x y z
N MET A 1 -1.33 -28.84 -75.59
CA MET A 1 -2.06 -27.56 -75.70
C MET A 1 -3.15 -27.52 -76.80
N SER A 2 -2.91 -28.02 -78.03
CA SER A 2 -3.93 -27.94 -79.10
C SER A 2 -5.22 -28.74 -78.80
N SER A 3 -5.10 -29.91 -78.15
CA SER A 3 -6.24 -30.73 -77.70
C SER A 3 -7.09 -30.03 -76.61
N LEU A 4 -6.46 -29.42 -75.59
CA LEU A 4 -7.14 -28.66 -74.53
C LEU A 4 -7.82 -27.40 -75.10
N LYS A 5 -7.16 -26.70 -76.03
CA LYS A 5 -7.74 -25.53 -76.71
C LYS A 5 -8.96 -25.94 -77.55
N LYS A 6 -8.89 -27.08 -78.26
CA LYS A 6 -10.01 -27.63 -79.04
C LYS A 6 -11.17 -28.11 -78.14
N PHE A 7 -10.85 -28.65 -76.97
CA PHE A 7 -11.82 -29.04 -75.95
C PHE A 7 -12.53 -27.83 -75.34
N LEU A 8 -11.79 -26.80 -74.89
CA LEU A 8 -12.35 -25.55 -74.36
C LEU A 8 -13.13 -24.75 -75.40
N LEU A 9 -12.71 -24.75 -76.68
CA LEU A 9 -13.41 -24.10 -77.78
C LEU A 9 -14.79 -24.73 -78.07
N ASN A 10 -14.92 -26.04 -77.83
CA ASN A 10 -16.14 -26.82 -78.03
C ASN A 10 -16.92 -27.09 -76.74
N LEU A 11 -16.43 -26.61 -75.59
CA LEU A 11 -17.05 -26.83 -74.29
C LEU A 11 -18.38 -26.07 -74.23
N ASN A 12 -19.47 -26.81 -74.08
CA ASN A 12 -20.82 -26.29 -73.95
C ASN A 12 -21.48 -26.87 -72.70
N LEU A 13 -21.42 -26.13 -71.59
CA LEU A 13 -22.01 -26.51 -70.30
C LEU A 13 -23.55 -26.52 -70.35
N PHE A 14 -24.16 -25.87 -71.34
CA PHE A 14 -25.61 -25.71 -71.47
C PHE A 14 -26.19 -26.45 -72.69
N LYS A 15 -25.56 -27.54 -73.15
CA LYS A 15 -26.03 -28.32 -74.31
C LYS A 15 -27.38 -29.03 -74.01
N PRO A 16 -28.43 -28.89 -74.85
CA PRO A 16 -29.65 -29.67 -74.73
C PRO A 16 -29.44 -31.09 -75.25
N SER A 17 -30.00 -32.08 -74.56
CA SER A 17 -30.01 -33.48 -75.00
C SER A 17 -31.10 -33.66 -76.08
N ILE A 18 -30.73 -33.79 -77.36
CA ILE A 18 -31.67 -34.04 -78.46
C ILE A 18 -31.45 -35.45 -79.02
N GLU A 19 -32.56 -36.13 -79.33
CA GLU A 19 -32.66 -37.44 -79.97
C GLU A 19 -31.96 -37.50 -81.34
N SER A 20 -31.50 -38.69 -81.70
CA SER A 20 -30.96 -39.01 -83.02
C SER A 20 -32.03 -38.79 -84.11
N GLY A 21 -31.91 -37.71 -84.89
CA GLY A 21 -32.62 -37.59 -86.17
C GLY A 21 -32.90 -36.18 -86.69
N GLU A 22 -33.04 -35.16 -85.85
CA GLU A 22 -33.40 -33.80 -86.30
C GLU A 22 -32.24 -32.78 -86.18
N ARG A 23 -32.07 -31.94 -87.20
CA ARG A 23 -31.00 -30.93 -87.28
C ARG A 23 -31.14 -29.90 -86.13
N GLU A 24 -30.13 -29.85 -85.27
CA GLU A 24 -29.97 -28.86 -84.20
C GLU A 24 -29.97 -27.43 -84.78
N ASN A 25 -30.83 -26.54 -84.26
CA ASN A 25 -30.89 -25.15 -84.70
C ASN A 25 -29.56 -24.44 -84.37
N ASP A 26 -28.79 -24.05 -85.40
CA ASP A 26 -27.45 -23.44 -85.27
C ASP A 26 -27.44 -22.20 -84.37
N GLN A 27 -28.56 -21.50 -84.25
CA GLN A 27 -28.73 -20.34 -83.38
C GLN A 27 -28.73 -20.71 -81.89
N GLN A 28 -29.36 -21.84 -81.52
CA GLN A 28 -29.43 -22.33 -80.13
C GLN A 28 -28.06 -22.84 -79.66
N ARG A 29 -27.33 -23.54 -80.53
CA ARG A 29 -25.97 -24.02 -80.26
C ARG A 29 -25.00 -22.87 -80.00
N ARG A 30 -25.08 -21.78 -80.79
CA ARG A 30 -24.27 -20.57 -80.59
C ARG A 30 -24.60 -19.85 -79.28
N LEU A 31 -25.87 -19.77 -78.89
CA LEU A 31 -26.29 -19.17 -77.61
C LEU A 31 -25.74 -19.94 -76.41
N ASN A 32 -25.83 -21.27 -76.42
CA ASN A 32 -25.35 -22.11 -75.32
C ASN A 32 -23.82 -22.06 -75.16
N LEU A 33 -23.08 -21.96 -76.27
CA LEU A 33 -21.63 -21.74 -76.26
C LEU A 33 -21.24 -20.37 -75.69
N ILE A 34 -22.00 -19.32 -76.01
CA ILE A 34 -21.78 -17.97 -75.45
C ILE A 34 -22.09 -17.95 -73.95
N SER A 35 -23.20 -18.52 -73.52
CA SER A 35 -23.56 -18.66 -72.10
C SER A 35 -22.51 -19.43 -71.32
N THR A 36 -21.94 -20.49 -71.90
CA THR A 36 -20.87 -21.28 -71.28
C THR A 36 -19.61 -20.44 -71.05
N ARG A 37 -19.24 -19.59 -72.01
CA ARG A 37 -18.05 -18.73 -71.92
C ARG A 37 -18.24 -17.61 -70.90
N ILE A 38 -19.40 -16.97 -70.89
CA ILE A 38 -19.75 -15.94 -69.90
C ILE A 38 -19.78 -16.56 -68.49
N TYR A 39 -20.36 -17.74 -68.34
CA TYR A 39 -20.37 -18.49 -67.07
C TYR A 39 -18.96 -18.75 -66.54
N LEU A 40 -18.06 -19.29 -67.36
CA LEU A 40 -16.70 -19.56 -66.92
C LEU A 40 -15.91 -18.28 -66.62
N ALA A 41 -16.05 -17.24 -67.44
CA ALA A 41 -15.37 -15.96 -67.22
C ALA A 41 -15.84 -15.26 -65.93
N VAL A 42 -17.15 -15.20 -65.69
CA VAL A 42 -17.74 -14.58 -64.49
C VAL A 42 -17.40 -15.39 -63.24
N LEU A 43 -17.46 -16.73 -63.32
CA LEU A 43 -17.09 -17.59 -62.20
C LEU A 43 -15.62 -17.40 -61.80
N ILE A 44 -14.70 -17.41 -62.77
CA ILE A 44 -13.26 -17.20 -62.51
C ILE A 44 -13.01 -15.80 -61.95
N LEU A 45 -13.67 -14.76 -62.50
CA LEU A 45 -13.53 -13.39 -62.03
C LEU A 45 -14.01 -13.22 -60.58
N ILE A 46 -15.16 -13.80 -60.23
CA ILE A 46 -15.72 -13.73 -58.87
C ILE A 46 -14.82 -14.49 -57.89
N ILE A 47 -14.32 -15.68 -58.25
CA ILE A 47 -13.38 -16.45 -57.42
C ILE A 47 -12.09 -15.65 -57.20
N PHE A 48 -11.57 -15.00 -58.23
CA PHE A 48 -10.36 -14.20 -58.15
C PHE A 48 -10.55 -12.96 -57.25
N ILE A 49 -11.65 -12.22 -57.41
CA ILE A 49 -11.96 -11.04 -56.59
C ILE A 49 -12.17 -11.44 -55.13
N LEU A 50 -12.95 -12.50 -54.86
CA LEU A 50 -13.17 -12.99 -53.50
C LEU A 50 -11.89 -13.54 -52.87
N GLY A 51 -11.06 -14.25 -53.65
CA GLY A 51 -9.77 -14.74 -53.18
C GLY A 51 -8.81 -13.62 -52.81
N ILE A 52 -8.75 -12.56 -53.63
CA ILE A 52 -7.97 -11.36 -53.33
C ILE A 52 -8.50 -10.63 -52.10
N TYR A 53 -9.81 -10.42 -52.01
CA TYR A 53 -10.44 -9.76 -50.87
C TYR A 53 -10.19 -10.50 -49.55
N LEU A 54 -10.32 -11.83 -49.55
CA LEU A 54 -10.06 -12.67 -48.38
C LEU A 54 -8.57 -12.74 -48.02
N TRP A 55 -7.67 -12.61 -49.00
CA TRP A 55 -6.23 -12.59 -48.74
C TRP A 55 -5.74 -11.21 -48.25
N LEU A 56 -6.27 -10.13 -48.81
CA LEU A 56 -5.81 -8.76 -48.55
C LEU A 56 -6.31 -8.17 -47.23
N ASN A 57 -7.37 -8.70 -46.62
CA ASN A 57 -7.83 -8.27 -45.31
C ASN A 57 -7.04 -8.99 -44.21
N PRO A 58 -6.06 -8.33 -43.55
CA PRO A 58 -5.32 -8.94 -42.46
C PRO A 58 -6.25 -9.22 -41.28
N GLN A 59 -6.03 -10.34 -40.61
CA GLN A 59 -6.69 -10.66 -39.35
C GLN A 59 -5.69 -10.44 -38.20
N THR A 60 -6.11 -9.72 -37.18
CA THR A 60 -5.38 -9.66 -35.91
C THR A 60 -5.58 -10.98 -35.18
N ARG A 61 -4.51 -11.76 -35.04
CA ARG A 61 -4.50 -12.95 -34.18
C ARG A 61 -3.80 -12.60 -32.88
N ILE A 62 -4.41 -12.98 -31.77
CA ILE A 62 -3.79 -12.93 -30.45
C ILE A 62 -3.00 -14.22 -30.31
N ILE A 63 -1.68 -14.11 -30.09
CA ILE A 63 -0.81 -15.25 -29.83
C ILE A 63 -0.52 -15.26 -28.33
N THR A 64 -0.75 -16.41 -27.70
CA THR A 64 -0.45 -16.65 -26.28
C THR A 64 0.75 -17.59 -26.19
N LEU A 65 1.87 -17.10 -25.65
CA LEU A 65 2.99 -17.94 -25.23
C LEU A 65 2.79 -18.33 -23.77
N HIS A 66 3.03 -19.59 -23.43
CA HIS A 66 2.95 -20.08 -22.05
C HIS A 66 4.36 -20.29 -21.50
N HIS A 67 4.64 -19.79 -20.29
CA HIS A 67 5.92 -19.89 -19.60
C HIS A 67 7.15 -19.51 -20.46
N PRO A 68 7.22 -18.28 -21.03
CA PRO A 68 8.36 -17.86 -21.81
C PRO A 68 9.62 -17.71 -20.95
N SER A 69 10.77 -18.06 -21.52
CA SER A 69 12.08 -17.71 -20.97
C SER A 69 12.38 -16.21 -21.17
N ASN A 70 13.30 -15.65 -20.37
CA ASN A 70 13.69 -14.23 -20.48
C ASN A 70 14.20 -13.90 -21.90
N ASP A 71 15.03 -14.77 -22.48
CA ASP A 71 15.52 -14.63 -23.85
C ASP A 71 14.37 -14.61 -24.87
N GLU A 72 13.36 -15.46 -24.72
CA GLU A 72 12.19 -15.45 -25.61
C GLU A 72 11.38 -14.17 -25.47
N TYR A 73 11.22 -13.65 -24.25
CA TYR A 73 10.52 -12.40 -23.97
C TYR A 73 11.21 -11.19 -24.61
N GLU A 74 12.54 -11.08 -24.57
CA GLU A 74 13.27 -9.97 -25.17
C GLU A 74 13.08 -9.85 -26.69
N HIS A 75 12.68 -10.94 -27.35
CA HIS A 75 12.41 -10.98 -28.79
C HIS A 75 10.94 -10.71 -29.15
N LEU A 76 10.06 -10.51 -28.16
CA LEU A 76 8.63 -10.25 -28.39
C LEU A 76 8.36 -8.77 -28.74
N PRO A 77 7.23 -8.49 -29.43
CA PRO A 77 6.80 -7.12 -29.73
C PRO A 77 6.56 -6.26 -28.48
N ILE A 78 6.68 -4.94 -28.60
CA ILE A 78 6.59 -3.98 -27.48
C ILE A 78 5.19 -4.00 -26.80
N ASP A 79 4.13 -4.40 -27.50
CA ASP A 79 2.75 -4.48 -27.00
C ASP A 79 2.43 -5.80 -26.26
N VAL A 80 3.44 -6.61 -25.94
CA VAL A 80 3.25 -7.88 -25.21
C VAL A 80 2.80 -7.65 -23.77
N GLN A 81 1.71 -8.31 -23.38
CA GLN A 81 1.21 -8.33 -22.00
C GLN A 81 1.43 -9.71 -21.39
N CYS A 82 2.28 -9.77 -20.38
CA CYS A 82 2.63 -11.00 -19.68
C CYS A 82 2.08 -10.99 -18.26
N LEU A 83 1.39 -12.05 -17.86
CA LEU A 83 0.87 -12.24 -16.50
C LEU A 83 1.92 -12.90 -15.62
N CYS A 84 2.27 -12.30 -14.49
CA CYS A 84 3.17 -12.90 -13.51
C CYS A 84 2.48 -14.02 -12.73
N SER A 85 3.24 -15.04 -12.33
CA SER A 85 2.79 -16.02 -11.33
C SER A 85 2.79 -15.45 -9.91
N LYS A 86 3.72 -14.54 -9.62
CA LYS A 86 3.84 -13.81 -8.35
C LYS A 86 3.56 -12.33 -8.58
N ILE A 87 2.44 -11.85 -8.04
CA ILE A 87 1.99 -10.44 -8.17
C ILE A 87 2.74 -9.51 -7.21
N SER A 88 3.32 -10.06 -6.14
CA SER A 88 4.00 -9.31 -5.08
C SER A 88 5.44 -9.78 -4.91
N ILE A 89 6.40 -8.97 -5.35
CA ILE A 89 7.84 -9.29 -5.30
C ILE A 89 8.54 -8.30 -4.38
N ARG A 90 9.32 -8.76 -3.40
CA ARG A 90 10.05 -7.85 -2.49
C ARG A 90 11.20 -7.18 -3.23
N TYR A 91 11.44 -5.89 -2.97
CA TYR A 91 12.57 -5.18 -3.55
C TYR A 91 13.92 -5.85 -3.21
N GLY A 92 14.06 -6.44 -2.03
CA GLY A 92 15.28 -7.15 -1.62
C GLY A 92 15.66 -8.36 -2.48
N GLU A 93 14.75 -8.91 -3.29
CA GLU A 93 15.04 -10.05 -4.18
C GLU A 93 15.83 -9.63 -5.44
N PHE A 94 15.70 -8.36 -5.84
CA PHE A 94 16.23 -7.87 -7.11
C PHE A 94 16.94 -6.52 -7.02
N THR A 95 17.03 -5.90 -5.84
CA THR A 95 17.76 -4.63 -5.63
C THR A 95 18.82 -4.74 -4.55
N SER A 96 19.87 -3.93 -4.68
CA SER A 96 20.94 -3.75 -3.69
C SER A 96 21.10 -2.27 -3.38
N ILE A 97 21.13 -1.91 -2.10
CA ILE A 97 21.34 -0.53 -1.63
C ILE A 97 22.41 -0.56 -0.54
N ASN A 98 23.44 0.27 -0.68
CA ASN A 98 24.49 0.51 0.29
C ASN A 98 24.70 2.01 0.48
N ALA A 99 25.12 2.44 1.68
CA ALA A 99 25.40 3.84 1.98
C ALA A 99 26.84 4.02 2.51
N SER A 100 27.50 5.08 2.08
CA SER A 100 28.76 5.56 2.65
C SER A 100 28.49 6.73 3.59
N PHE A 101 29.22 6.80 4.71
CA PHE A 101 29.04 7.84 5.73
C PHE A 101 30.20 8.83 5.72
N HIS A 102 29.92 10.05 6.17
CA HIS A 102 30.89 11.13 6.31
C HIS A 102 32.12 10.70 7.11
N GLN A 103 33.30 11.18 6.71
CA GLN A 103 34.59 10.77 7.28
C GLN A 103 34.67 10.92 8.80
N VAL A 104 33.97 11.90 9.38
CA VAL A 104 33.92 12.08 10.84
C VAL A 104 33.43 10.82 11.57
N CYS A 105 32.50 10.08 10.96
CA CYS A 105 31.90 8.86 11.51
C CYS A 105 32.79 7.62 11.46
N SER A 106 34.03 7.77 10.97
CA SER A 106 35.11 6.77 11.03
C SER A 106 36.42 7.37 11.55
N SER A 107 36.40 8.62 12.03
CA SER A 107 37.57 9.35 12.53
C SER A 107 37.87 9.04 14.00
N ALA A 108 39.05 9.47 14.48
CA ALA A 108 39.39 9.38 15.90
C ALA A 108 38.50 10.26 16.80
N PHE A 109 37.86 11.30 16.26
CA PHE A 109 37.10 12.30 17.02
C PHE A 109 35.78 11.78 17.60
N ILE A 110 35.31 10.60 17.16
CA ILE A 110 34.13 9.94 17.73
C ILE A 110 34.49 8.77 18.65
N THR A 111 35.78 8.60 18.98
CA THR A 111 36.26 7.49 19.83
C THR A 111 36.42 7.93 21.27
N ASP A 112 36.31 6.97 22.20
CA ASP A 112 36.53 7.20 23.64
C ASP A 112 37.90 7.82 23.91
N ARG A 113 38.93 7.47 23.12
CA ARG A 113 40.28 8.07 23.22
C ARG A 113 40.28 9.59 23.04
N TRP A 114 39.48 10.12 22.10
CA TRP A 114 39.38 11.57 21.93
C TRP A 114 38.54 12.22 23.03
N ILE A 115 37.43 11.58 23.40
CA ILE A 115 36.53 12.07 24.46
C ILE A 115 37.25 12.15 25.81
N GLU A 116 38.07 11.15 26.14
CA GLU A 116 38.92 11.14 27.33
C GLU A 116 40.00 12.22 27.28
N ALA A 117 40.59 12.46 26.11
CA ALA A 117 41.65 13.46 25.93
C ALA A 117 41.17 14.89 26.18
N ILE A 118 39.91 15.20 25.89
CA ILE A 118 39.28 16.51 26.14
C ILE A 118 38.60 16.61 27.51
N ASN A 119 38.38 15.50 28.22
CA ASN A 119 37.66 15.50 29.48
C ASN A 119 38.50 16.10 30.61
N SER A 120 38.03 17.22 31.17
CA SER A 120 38.67 17.88 32.32
C SER A 120 38.27 17.27 33.68
N GLY A 121 37.42 16.24 33.69
CA GLY A 121 36.99 15.55 34.90
C GLY A 121 36.31 16.50 35.89
N SER A 122 36.75 16.49 37.14
CA SER A 122 36.21 17.38 38.17
C SER A 122 36.52 18.86 37.94
N ASN A 123 37.39 19.22 37.00
CA ASN A 123 37.72 20.61 36.70
C ASN A 123 36.80 21.25 35.65
N SER A 124 35.88 20.51 35.01
CA SER A 124 35.13 20.99 33.84
C SER A 124 34.34 22.29 34.09
N THR A 125 33.72 22.43 35.25
CA THR A 125 32.90 23.61 35.65
C THR A 125 33.70 24.74 36.28
N PHE A 126 34.98 24.51 36.57
CA PHE A 126 35.88 25.55 37.06
C PHE A 126 36.39 26.47 35.94
N PHE A 127 36.31 26.02 34.69
CA PHE A 127 36.57 26.87 33.53
C PHE A 127 35.35 27.74 33.22
N TYR A 128 35.58 28.83 32.49
CA TYR A 128 34.50 29.69 32.01
C TYR A 128 33.50 28.89 31.14
N TYR A 129 32.19 29.16 31.22
CA TYR A 129 31.17 28.35 30.52
C TYR A 129 31.26 28.42 28.98
N LYS A 130 32.02 29.37 28.40
CA LYS A 130 32.35 29.42 26.96
C LYS A 130 33.67 28.70 26.60
N ASP A 131 34.37 28.16 27.60
CA ASP A 131 35.62 27.43 27.42
C ASP A 131 35.36 26.01 26.90
N PHE A 132 36.08 25.63 25.86
CA PHE A 132 35.94 24.31 25.25
C PHE A 132 36.22 23.17 26.23
N ARG A 133 37.05 23.38 27.25
CA ARG A 133 37.36 22.36 28.28
C ARG A 133 36.18 22.05 29.20
N THR A 134 35.15 22.89 29.22
CA THR A 134 33.90 22.66 29.95
C THR A 134 32.98 21.70 29.22
N PHE A 135 32.72 21.93 27.93
CA PHE A 135 31.67 21.20 27.18
C PHE A 135 32.17 20.36 26.00
N GLY A 136 33.46 20.41 25.65
CA GLY A 136 34.01 19.71 24.51
C GLY A 136 33.80 18.20 24.57
N SER A 137 33.98 17.58 25.74
CA SER A 137 33.73 16.13 25.93
C SER A 137 32.29 15.75 25.60
N ALA A 138 31.32 16.55 26.05
CA ALA A 138 29.91 16.38 25.77
C ALA A 138 29.57 16.54 24.28
N GLN A 139 30.13 17.57 23.62
CA GLN A 139 29.93 17.81 22.19
C GLN A 139 30.42 16.65 21.31
N PHE A 140 31.59 16.08 21.61
CA PHE A 140 32.13 14.97 20.84
C PHE A 140 31.49 13.61 21.16
N GLN A 141 31.00 13.41 22.39
CA GLN A 141 30.09 12.28 22.67
C GLN A 141 28.81 12.38 21.84
N LEU A 142 28.23 13.58 21.72
CA LEU A 142 27.04 13.79 20.89
C LEU A 142 27.32 13.59 19.41
N LEU A 143 28.47 14.04 18.90
CA LEU A 143 28.88 13.77 17.52
C LEU A 143 28.99 12.26 17.24
N ALA A 144 29.56 11.50 18.18
CA ALA A 144 29.60 10.04 18.10
C ALA A 144 28.18 9.44 18.11
N ALA A 145 27.29 9.95 18.96
CA ALA A 145 25.89 9.54 19.01
C ALA A 145 25.15 9.83 17.69
N PHE A 146 25.34 11.00 17.07
CA PHE A 146 24.75 11.34 15.77
C PHE A 146 25.22 10.39 14.67
N CYS A 147 26.51 10.07 14.61
CA CYS A 147 27.04 9.08 13.67
C CYS A 147 26.40 7.70 13.87
N ARG A 148 26.22 7.28 15.13
CA ARG A 148 25.61 5.98 15.46
C ARG A 148 24.12 5.94 15.13
N LEU A 149 23.35 6.96 15.54
CA LEU A 149 21.92 7.09 15.26
C LEU A 149 21.65 7.13 13.76
N SER A 150 22.48 7.86 13.01
CA SER A 150 22.36 7.93 11.56
C SER A 150 22.62 6.57 10.89
N LYS A 151 23.67 5.84 11.30
CA LYS A 151 23.94 4.48 10.80
C LYS A 151 22.79 3.52 11.08
N ILE A 152 22.21 3.57 12.28
CA ILE A 152 21.05 2.75 12.66
C ILE A 152 19.85 3.11 11.79
N SER A 153 19.54 4.40 11.65
CA SER A 153 18.42 4.90 10.84
C SER A 153 18.54 4.45 9.39
N VAL A 154 19.69 4.64 8.74
CA VAL A 154 19.93 4.18 7.36
C VAL A 154 19.78 2.66 7.24
N THR A 155 20.37 1.89 8.17
CA THR A 155 20.31 0.42 8.13
C THR A 155 18.86 -0.09 8.26
N GLN A 156 18.09 0.50 9.19
CA GLN A 156 16.69 0.17 9.39
C GLN A 156 15.84 0.55 8.18
N SER A 157 16.05 1.74 7.61
CA SER A 157 15.34 2.17 6.41
C SER A 157 15.67 1.30 5.20
N ILE A 158 16.93 0.86 5.02
CA ILE A 158 17.30 -0.10 3.96
C ILE A 158 16.62 -1.45 4.18
N ALA A 159 16.57 -1.95 5.43
CA ALA A 159 15.87 -3.19 5.74
C ALA A 159 14.37 -3.09 5.42
N SER A 160 13.73 -1.97 5.78
CA SER A 160 12.33 -1.69 5.46
C SER A 160 12.10 -1.59 3.94
N PHE A 161 12.97 -0.91 3.20
CA PHE A 161 12.91 -0.84 1.74
C PHE A 161 13.01 -2.24 1.12
N LYS A 162 13.98 -3.06 1.53
CA LYS A 162 14.16 -4.42 1.01
C LYS A 162 12.94 -5.32 1.30
N MET A 163 12.21 -5.07 2.38
CA MET A 163 10.97 -5.77 2.70
C MET A 163 9.75 -5.28 1.91
N SER A 164 9.76 -4.01 1.48
CA SER A 164 8.66 -3.46 0.68
C SER A 164 8.47 -4.24 -0.62
N THR A 165 7.22 -4.33 -1.07
CA THR A 165 6.86 -5.16 -2.23
C THR A 165 6.48 -4.32 -3.44
N LEU A 166 7.04 -4.71 -4.58
CA LEU A 166 6.56 -4.35 -5.90
C LEU A 166 5.31 -5.17 -6.21
N LEU A 167 4.15 -4.50 -6.28
CA LEU A 167 2.87 -5.09 -6.66
C LEU A 167 2.62 -4.86 -8.15
N ASN A 168 2.72 -5.91 -8.96
CA ASN A 168 2.30 -5.85 -10.35
C ASN A 168 1.80 -7.20 -10.87
N PRO A 169 0.56 -7.29 -11.37
CA PRO A 169 0.07 -8.52 -11.99
C PRO A 169 0.72 -8.81 -13.36
N GLN A 170 1.39 -7.82 -13.96
CA GLN A 170 2.05 -7.96 -15.25
C GLN A 170 3.57 -7.84 -15.15
N LEU A 171 4.29 -8.54 -16.02
CA LEU A 171 5.75 -8.40 -16.14
C LEU A 171 6.08 -6.97 -16.63
N LEU A 172 6.86 -6.24 -15.84
CA LEU A 172 7.37 -4.93 -16.25
C LEU A 172 8.50 -5.08 -17.24
N SER A 173 8.51 -4.24 -18.28
CA SER A 173 9.71 -4.08 -19.10
C SER A 173 10.87 -3.52 -18.28
N LYS A 174 12.11 -3.85 -18.66
CA LYS A 174 13.33 -3.39 -17.97
C LYS A 174 13.36 -1.89 -17.70
N ARG A 175 12.95 -1.07 -18.68
CA ARG A 175 12.88 0.39 -18.54
C ARG A 175 11.85 0.85 -17.51
N ILE A 176 10.67 0.22 -17.46
CA ILE A 176 9.63 0.60 -16.51
C ILE A 176 10.03 0.17 -15.09
N LEU A 177 10.61 -1.03 -14.95
CA LEU A 177 11.14 -1.49 -13.67
C LEU A 177 12.23 -0.54 -13.16
N GLU A 178 13.16 -0.11 -14.01
CA GLU A 178 14.22 0.84 -13.65
C GLU A 178 13.64 2.17 -13.14
N LEU A 179 12.67 2.75 -13.86
CA LEU A 179 11.98 3.96 -13.43
C LEU A 179 11.28 3.78 -12.08
N GLN A 180 10.65 2.62 -11.87
CA GLN A 180 9.96 2.32 -10.63
C GLN A 180 10.92 2.15 -9.45
N VAL A 181 12.02 1.41 -9.64
CA VAL A 181 13.09 1.25 -8.64
C VAL A 181 13.68 2.62 -8.29
N ASN A 182 14.06 3.43 -9.28
CA ASN A 182 14.64 4.75 -9.04
C ASN A 182 13.66 5.68 -8.30
N THR A 183 12.38 5.64 -8.64
CA THR A 183 11.34 6.40 -7.92
C THR A 183 11.22 5.96 -6.47
N SER A 184 11.18 4.65 -6.22
CA SER A 184 11.10 4.11 -4.85
C SER A 184 12.38 4.37 -4.04
N VAL A 185 13.56 4.34 -4.66
CA VAL A 185 14.83 4.70 -4.01
C VAL A 185 14.86 6.19 -3.67
N ASN A 186 14.42 7.07 -4.57
CA ASN A 186 14.33 8.51 -4.30
C ASN A 186 13.37 8.80 -3.13
N GLN A 187 12.22 8.11 -3.08
CA GLN A 187 11.29 8.23 -1.96
C GLN A 187 11.92 7.75 -0.63
N PHE A 188 12.64 6.63 -0.66
CA PHE A 188 13.42 6.14 0.48
C PHE A 188 14.45 7.18 0.95
N GLN A 189 15.21 7.78 0.04
CA GLN A 189 16.23 8.80 0.34
C GLN A 189 15.63 10.07 0.96
N GLN A 190 14.37 10.40 0.66
CA GLN A 190 13.67 11.54 1.28
C GLN A 190 13.04 11.18 2.63
N THR A 191 12.51 9.97 2.78
CA THR A 191 11.73 9.58 3.97
C THR A 191 12.63 9.24 5.16
N ALA A 192 13.78 8.60 4.92
CA ALA A 192 14.68 8.17 5.99
C ALA A 192 15.24 9.34 6.81
N PRO A 193 15.79 10.42 6.22
CA PRO A 193 16.33 11.54 6.98
C PRO A 193 15.24 12.31 7.76
N ASN A 194 14.06 12.49 7.16
CA ASN A 194 12.93 13.17 7.80
C ASN A 194 12.50 12.48 9.12
N THR A 195 12.61 11.15 9.20
CA THR A 195 12.25 10.40 10.42
C THR A 195 13.15 10.78 11.59
N LEU A 196 14.47 10.69 11.45
CA LEU A 196 15.42 11.04 12.52
C LEU A 196 15.37 12.53 12.83
N LYS A 197 15.30 13.38 11.80
CA LYS A 197 15.21 14.84 11.94
C LYS A 197 14.02 15.24 12.82
N ASN A 198 12.84 14.68 12.54
CA ASN A 198 11.63 14.99 13.29
C ASN A 198 11.69 14.48 14.73
N GLN A 199 12.21 13.27 14.95
CA GLN A 199 12.42 12.74 16.31
C GLN A 199 13.40 13.60 17.11
N LEU A 200 14.56 13.92 16.52
CA LEU A 200 15.59 14.77 17.14
C LEU A 200 15.04 16.13 17.51
N GLN A 201 14.28 16.73 16.60
CA GLN A 201 13.71 18.05 16.81
C GLN A 201 12.72 18.06 17.99
N VAL A 202 11.78 17.10 18.04
CA VAL A 202 10.81 17.00 19.15
C VAL A 202 11.52 16.73 20.49
N VAL A 203 12.45 15.77 20.55
CA VAL A 203 13.18 15.45 21.78
C VAL A 203 14.00 16.64 22.28
N ARG A 204 14.70 17.32 21.36
CA ARG A 204 15.46 18.54 21.66
C ARG A 204 14.54 19.61 22.22
N GLU A 205 13.48 19.95 21.51
CA GLU A 205 12.57 21.01 21.93
C GLU A 205 11.87 20.73 23.26
N ILE A 206 11.48 19.47 23.53
CA ILE A 206 10.94 19.07 24.84
C ILE A 206 12.01 19.15 25.94
N THR A 207 13.26 18.79 25.65
CA THR A 207 14.40 18.95 26.58
C THR A 207 14.57 20.43 26.96
N LEU A 208 14.54 21.31 25.95
CA LEU A 208 14.70 22.75 26.12
C LEU A 208 13.51 23.33 26.90
N ALA A 209 12.29 23.02 26.50
CA ALA A 209 11.08 23.58 27.10
C ALA A 209 10.83 23.10 28.55
N ASN A 210 11.41 21.96 28.95
CA ASN A 210 11.43 21.53 30.35
C ASN A 210 12.54 22.16 31.19
N ARG A 211 13.39 23.01 30.61
CA ARG A 211 14.50 23.73 31.27
C ARG A 211 15.39 22.82 32.12
N LEU A 212 15.76 21.67 31.54
CA LEU A 212 16.58 20.68 32.24
C LEU A 212 17.99 21.22 32.54
N PHE A 213 18.46 21.02 33.76
CA PHE A 213 19.72 21.57 34.27
C PHE A 213 20.92 20.72 33.80
N SER A 214 21.89 21.34 33.11
CA SER A 214 23.12 20.66 32.71
C SER A 214 24.13 20.71 33.86
N GLY A 215 24.71 19.55 34.20
CA GLY A 215 25.81 19.44 35.16
C GLY A 215 27.12 20.10 34.68
N LEU A 216 27.15 20.66 33.46
CA LEU A 216 28.25 21.50 32.97
C LEU A 216 28.08 22.99 33.28
N GLU A 217 26.95 23.38 33.88
CA GLU A 217 26.64 24.78 34.22
C GLU A 217 26.63 25.72 33.00
N THR A 218 26.34 25.17 31.82
CA THR A 218 26.33 25.90 30.54
C THR A 218 25.02 26.63 30.29
N ASN A 219 23.89 26.12 30.78
CA ASN A 219 22.60 26.82 30.74
C ASN A 219 22.30 27.63 31.99
N MET A 220 22.74 27.18 33.17
CA MET A 220 22.44 27.81 34.44
C MET A 220 23.64 27.73 35.40
N LEU A 221 23.87 28.83 36.13
CA LEU A 221 24.90 28.96 37.17
C LEU A 221 24.26 28.97 38.56
N PRO A 222 24.59 28.01 39.44
CA PRO A 222 24.16 28.03 40.83
C PRO A 222 25.09 28.92 41.68
N PHE A 223 24.50 29.76 42.53
CA PHE A 223 25.23 30.61 43.47
C PHE A 223 24.56 30.65 44.84
N TYR A 224 25.39 30.85 45.86
CA TYR A 224 24.95 30.98 47.23
C TYR A 224 24.47 32.40 47.51
N TYR A 225 23.32 32.49 48.16
CA TYR A 225 22.81 33.69 48.77
C TYR A 225 22.74 33.48 50.28
N VAL A 226 23.34 34.40 51.04
CA VAL A 226 23.23 34.39 52.50
C VAL A 226 22.07 35.28 52.86
N ASN A 227 21.05 34.70 53.48
CA ASN A 227 19.98 35.48 54.05
C ASN A 227 20.52 36.24 55.28
N GLU A 228 20.63 37.56 55.18
CA GLU A 228 21.21 38.42 56.22
C GLU A 228 20.43 38.36 57.55
N TRP A 229 19.16 37.94 57.52
CA TRP A 229 18.26 37.96 58.67
C TRP A 229 18.40 36.74 59.60
N ASP A 230 18.69 35.57 59.04
CA ASP A 230 18.76 34.30 59.78
C ASP A 230 20.07 33.52 59.54
N LEU A 231 20.99 34.08 58.74
CA LEU A 231 22.25 33.46 58.32
C LEU A 231 22.05 32.10 57.62
N SER A 232 20.85 31.84 57.09
CA SER A 232 20.59 30.67 56.26
C SER A 232 21.21 30.85 54.88
N TYR A 233 21.73 29.76 54.33
CA TYR A 233 22.24 29.72 52.96
C TYR A 233 21.12 29.24 52.05
N GLN A 234 20.84 30.01 51.01
CA GLN A 234 19.95 29.64 49.91
C GLN A 234 20.76 29.49 48.63
N ILE A 235 20.35 28.59 47.75
CA ILE A 235 20.92 28.50 46.40
C ILE A 235 19.97 29.16 45.44
N HIS A 236 20.52 30.08 44.66
CA HIS A 236 19.85 30.68 43.53
C HIS A 236 20.49 30.16 42.25
N GLN A 237 19.69 30.07 41.20
CA GLN A 237 20.18 29.79 39.87
C GLN A 237 20.00 31.02 38.99
N THR A 238 21.05 31.36 38.25
CA THR A 238 20.97 32.38 37.20
C THR A 238 21.15 31.71 35.85
N PRO A 239 20.29 32.01 34.86
CA PRO A 239 20.52 31.54 33.50
C PRO A 239 21.79 32.21 32.94
N ASN A 240 22.55 31.46 32.14
CA ASN A 240 23.66 32.04 31.41
C ASN A 240 23.19 32.90 30.24
N SER A 241 23.99 33.90 29.91
CA SER A 241 23.80 34.73 28.72
C SER A 241 24.96 34.58 27.73
N TYR A 242 24.63 34.51 26.46
CA TYR A 242 25.58 34.40 25.35
C TYR A 242 25.44 35.60 24.41
N THR A 243 26.57 36.00 23.85
CA THR A 243 26.64 37.14 22.93
C THR A 243 26.47 36.62 21.50
N LEU A 244 25.44 37.09 20.81
CA LEU A 244 25.14 36.72 19.42
C LEU A 244 26.13 37.39 18.46
N ILE A 245 26.19 36.87 17.23
CA ILE A 245 27.09 37.35 16.15
C ILE A 245 26.84 38.83 15.80
N ASN A 246 25.59 39.30 15.95
CA ASN A 246 25.19 40.69 15.73
C ASN A 246 25.53 41.63 16.91
N GLY A 247 26.12 41.11 18.00
CA GLY A 247 26.47 41.86 19.19
C GLY A 247 25.35 42.01 20.24
N SER A 248 24.15 41.47 20.01
CA SER A 248 23.10 41.44 21.03
C SER A 248 23.28 40.27 22.01
N TRP A 249 22.68 40.36 23.19
CA TRP A 249 22.71 39.29 24.20
C TRP A 249 21.50 38.36 24.05
N CYS A 250 21.71 37.08 24.37
CA CYS A 250 20.72 36.01 24.35
C CYS A 250 20.80 35.26 25.68
N ASP A 251 19.66 35.10 26.36
CA ASP A 251 19.56 34.53 27.71
C ASP A 251 18.93 33.12 27.66
N CYS A 252 19.58 32.14 28.30
CA CYS A 252 19.13 30.74 28.33
C CYS A 252 17.75 30.52 29.01
N ARG A 253 17.20 31.50 29.72
CA ARG A 253 15.82 31.47 30.25
C ARG A 253 14.77 31.58 29.16
N ASN A 254 15.09 32.34 28.12
CA ASN A 254 14.15 32.77 27.07
C ASN A 254 14.41 32.05 25.76
N ASP A 255 15.67 31.77 25.49
CA ASP A 255 16.11 31.13 24.27
C ASP A 255 17.23 30.14 24.60
N LEU A 256 16.97 28.84 24.44
CA LEU A 256 17.99 27.81 24.65
C LEU A 256 18.77 27.50 23.36
N GLU A 257 18.51 28.23 22.28
CA GLU A 257 19.28 28.26 21.03
C GLU A 257 20.44 29.25 21.05
N CYS A 258 20.65 29.96 22.17
CA CYS A 258 21.75 30.92 22.30
C CYS A 258 23.10 30.25 22.03
N THR A 259 23.85 30.82 21.09
CA THR A 259 25.19 30.34 20.74
C THR A 259 26.17 31.50 20.55
N SER A 260 27.44 31.25 20.86
CA SER A 260 28.57 32.16 20.63
C SER A 260 29.83 31.36 20.26
N PRO A 261 30.83 31.94 19.60
CA PRO A 261 32.09 31.26 19.33
C PRO A 261 32.75 30.68 20.59
N ALA A 262 33.21 29.43 20.51
CA ALA A 262 33.96 28.77 21.58
C ALA A 262 35.45 29.14 21.53
N GLY A 263 36.12 29.00 22.68
CA GLY A 263 37.55 29.21 22.75
C GLY A 263 38.19 28.60 23.99
N ILE A 264 39.49 28.81 24.14
CA ILE A 264 40.24 28.56 25.37
C ILE A 264 40.43 29.90 26.08
N TYR A 265 40.06 29.97 27.35
CA TYR A 265 40.13 31.18 28.16
C TYR A 265 41.13 31.01 29.30
N ASN A 266 41.84 32.09 29.65
CA ASN A 266 42.80 32.11 30.76
C ASN A 266 42.14 32.38 32.12
N ILE A 267 40.86 32.02 32.28
CA ILE A 267 40.06 32.34 33.47
C ILE A 267 39.59 31.04 34.11
N PHE A 268 39.88 30.88 35.39
CA PHE A 268 39.11 30.01 36.27
C PHE A 268 37.96 30.86 36.83
N ALA A 269 36.73 30.34 36.89
CA ALA A 269 35.50 31.04 37.25
C ALA A 269 35.44 31.69 38.67
N ARG A 270 36.59 31.82 39.36
CA ARG A 270 36.75 32.44 40.67
C ARG A 270 36.99 33.96 40.60
N THR A 271 36.02 34.74 40.13
CA THR A 271 35.93 36.17 40.53
C THR A 271 34.48 36.64 40.60
N SER A 272 33.85 36.34 41.73
CA SER A 272 32.98 37.16 42.60
C SER A 272 32.35 38.49 42.15
N GLN A 273 32.08 38.80 40.88
CA GLN A 273 31.23 39.94 40.51
C GLN A 273 30.34 39.62 39.32
N VAL A 274 29.04 39.58 39.63
CA VAL A 274 27.93 39.86 38.72
C VAL A 274 28.34 41.02 37.78
N GLU A 275 28.16 40.82 36.47
CA GLU A 275 28.05 41.86 35.45
C GLU A 275 29.18 42.90 35.34
N VAL A 276 30.35 42.56 34.79
CA VAL A 276 31.11 43.55 33.98
C VAL A 276 31.74 42.81 32.79
N GLY A 277 31.41 43.26 31.58
CA GLY A 277 31.77 42.61 30.31
C GLY A 277 33.22 42.15 30.23
N TYR A 278 33.41 40.85 30.12
CA TYR A 278 34.69 40.23 29.81
C TYR A 278 35.23 40.78 28.49
N THR A 279 36.42 41.37 28.53
CA THR A 279 37.14 41.88 27.37
C THR A 279 37.75 40.72 26.59
N ASN A 280 37.95 40.89 25.27
CA ASN A 280 38.68 39.94 24.41
C ASN A 280 40.12 39.60 24.88
N ASP A 281 40.64 40.29 25.89
CA ASP A 281 42.00 40.14 26.43
C ASP A 281 42.25 38.80 27.18
N GLU A 282 41.20 38.01 27.44
CA GLU A 282 41.30 36.73 28.19
C GLU A 282 41.18 35.47 27.31
N LEU A 283 40.87 35.65 26.02
CA LEU A 283 40.81 34.58 25.02
C LEU A 283 42.23 34.18 24.58
N GLN A 284 42.64 32.95 24.90
CA GLN A 284 43.94 32.40 24.49
C GLN A 284 43.91 31.85 23.07
N MET A 285 42.82 31.18 22.69
CA MET A 285 42.64 30.56 21.38
C MET A 285 41.15 30.57 21.01
N ALA A 286 40.80 31.12 19.86
CA ALA A 286 39.49 30.86 19.26
C ALA A 286 39.52 29.50 18.55
N ILE A 287 38.46 28.69 18.66
CA ILE A 287 38.39 27.40 17.98
C ILE A 287 37.48 27.55 16.76
N PRO A 288 38.02 27.65 15.53
CA PRO A 288 37.22 27.82 14.32
C PRO A 288 36.19 26.71 14.18
N GLY A 289 34.94 27.13 13.95
CA GLY A 289 33.82 26.24 13.74
C GLY A 289 33.10 25.75 15.00
N ILE A 290 33.72 25.77 16.19
CA ILE A 290 33.09 25.27 17.42
C ILE A 290 32.37 26.40 18.16
N LEU A 291 31.15 26.12 18.61
CA LEU A 291 30.30 27.07 19.34
C LEU A 291 30.10 26.62 20.79
N ALA A 292 29.91 27.60 21.68
CA ALA A 292 29.44 27.47 23.06
C ALA A 292 28.00 28.02 23.17
N GLY A 293 27.23 27.60 24.17
CA GLY A 293 25.80 27.89 24.26
C GLY A 293 25.10 27.09 25.35
N CYS A 294 23.78 27.23 25.48
CA CYS A 294 23.03 26.73 26.63
C CYS A 294 23.13 25.21 26.83
N LEU A 295 23.04 24.41 25.75
CA LEU A 295 23.19 22.96 25.82
C LEU A 295 24.18 22.45 24.75
N PRO A 296 24.96 21.39 25.04
CA PRO A 296 25.83 20.72 24.07
C PRO A 296 25.14 20.33 22.76
N ILE A 297 23.86 19.93 22.81
CA ILE A 297 23.11 19.54 21.61
C ILE A 297 22.89 20.67 20.62
N THR A 298 22.48 21.84 21.12
CA THR A 298 22.25 23.02 20.28
C THR A 298 23.57 23.49 19.67
N THR A 299 24.61 23.58 20.50
CA THR A 299 25.90 24.10 20.08
C THR A 299 26.59 23.18 19.09
N MET A 300 26.54 21.86 19.29
CA MET A 300 27.14 20.91 18.35
C MET A 300 26.45 20.98 16.99
N LEU A 301 25.11 21.02 16.95
CA LEU A 301 24.35 21.12 15.69
C LEU A 301 24.70 22.38 14.91
N HIS A 302 24.92 23.52 15.57
CA HIS A 302 25.28 24.78 14.93
C HIS A 302 26.79 24.90 14.63
N SER A 303 27.63 24.04 15.21
CA SER A 303 29.07 24.01 14.98
C SER A 303 29.43 23.40 13.62
N THR A 304 30.63 23.69 13.15
CA THR A 304 31.32 23.08 12.00
C THR A 304 32.58 22.34 12.49
N LEU A 305 33.29 21.64 11.60
CA LEU A 305 34.49 20.87 11.96
C LEU A 305 35.79 21.50 11.42
N GLU A 306 35.79 22.80 11.13
CA GLU A 306 36.89 23.52 10.48
C GLU A 306 38.26 23.29 11.15
N CYS A 307 38.36 23.43 12.47
CA CYS A 307 39.61 23.18 13.20
C CYS A 307 40.10 21.73 13.04
N PHE A 308 39.19 20.76 12.89
CA PHE A 308 39.48 19.34 12.83
C PHE A 308 39.94 18.85 11.45
N TYR A 309 39.87 19.71 10.42
CA TYR A 309 40.54 19.51 9.13
C TYR A 309 41.90 20.22 9.04
N ASN A 310 42.28 21.01 10.04
CA ASN A 310 43.53 21.77 10.07
C ASN A 310 44.45 21.26 11.19
N GLN A 311 45.51 20.55 10.81
CA GLN A 311 46.46 19.99 11.79
C GLN A 311 47.08 21.06 12.70
N THR A 312 47.35 22.27 12.20
CA THR A 312 47.92 23.35 13.03
C THR A 312 46.94 23.80 14.10
N CYS A 313 45.66 23.97 13.75
CA CYS A 313 44.62 24.30 14.73
C CYS A 313 44.45 23.19 15.76
N LEU A 314 44.41 21.93 15.31
CA LEU A 314 44.26 20.77 16.19
C LEU A 314 45.44 20.64 17.16
N ASP A 315 46.68 20.80 16.69
CA ASP A 315 47.88 20.71 17.53
C ASP A 315 47.91 21.83 18.59
N GLU A 316 47.48 23.04 18.23
CA GLU A 316 47.33 24.17 19.17
C GLU A 316 46.28 23.86 20.24
N LEU A 317 45.10 23.38 19.83
CA LEU A 317 44.03 22.97 20.76
C LEU A 317 44.52 21.89 21.74
N ILE A 318 45.18 20.85 21.24
CA ILE A 318 45.72 19.75 22.05
C ILE A 318 46.70 20.26 23.11
N GLY A 319 47.45 21.34 22.83
CA GLY A 319 48.35 21.97 23.79
C GLY A 319 47.68 22.46 25.08
N PHE A 320 46.36 22.70 25.06
CA PHE A 320 45.58 23.15 26.22
C PHE A 320 44.81 22.02 26.93
N LEU A 321 44.82 20.81 26.38
CA LEU A 321 44.06 19.66 26.87
C LEU A 321 44.88 18.84 27.89
N PRO A 322 44.23 18.12 28.83
CA PRO A 322 44.90 17.29 29.82
C PRO A 322 45.40 15.95 29.24
N THR A 323 46.07 15.97 28.07
CA THR A 323 46.50 14.77 27.35
C THR A 323 47.93 14.88 26.82
N THR A 324 48.56 13.73 26.60
CA THR A 324 49.82 13.59 25.85
C THR A 324 49.64 12.80 24.54
N GLU A 325 48.40 12.41 24.26
CA GLU A 325 48.03 11.65 23.06
C GLU A 325 48.16 12.50 21.80
N ARG A 326 48.48 11.85 20.69
CA ARG A 326 48.55 12.50 19.37
C ARG A 326 47.34 12.13 18.52
N PHE A 327 46.77 13.15 17.88
CA PHE A 327 45.66 13.04 16.96
C PHE A 327 46.02 13.69 15.62
N SER A 328 45.44 13.17 14.55
CA SER A 328 45.63 13.71 13.20
C SER A 328 44.33 14.31 12.71
N ALA A 329 44.43 15.47 12.06
CA ALA A 329 43.31 16.12 11.40
C ALA A 329 42.72 15.20 10.31
N MET A 330 41.42 15.38 10.06
CA MET A 330 40.76 14.71 8.94
C MET A 330 41.29 15.23 7.61
N ASN A 331 41.21 14.37 6.59
CA ASN A 331 41.60 14.75 5.23
C ASN A 331 40.45 15.52 4.58
N ILE A 332 40.76 16.53 3.77
CA ILE A 332 39.76 17.18 2.93
C ILE A 332 39.46 16.23 1.74
N PRO A 333 38.25 15.64 1.65
CA PRO A 333 37.95 14.73 0.56
C PRO A 333 37.93 15.48 -0.78
N LYS A 334 38.39 14.83 -1.86
CA LYS A 334 38.37 15.45 -3.21
C LYS A 334 36.94 15.61 -3.77
N GLU A 335 36.02 14.73 -3.36
CA GLU A 335 34.62 14.70 -3.75
C GLU A 335 33.78 14.38 -2.50
N SER A 336 33.51 15.40 -1.67
CA SER A 336 32.51 15.31 -0.59
C SER A 336 31.27 16.11 -0.99
N ASN A 337 30.10 15.64 -0.56
CA ASN A 337 28.86 16.39 -0.74
C ASN A 337 28.72 17.56 0.26
N TYR A 338 29.67 17.72 1.18
CA TYR A 338 29.66 18.74 2.21
C TYR A 338 30.89 19.64 2.12
N GLU A 339 30.68 20.95 2.28
CA GLU A 339 31.76 21.92 2.47
C GLU A 339 32.35 21.78 3.90
N ILE A 340 33.62 22.18 4.09
CA ILE A 340 34.32 22.10 5.40
C ILE A 340 33.61 22.91 6.50
N ASN A 341 32.97 24.01 6.12
CA ASN A 341 32.18 24.89 6.99
C ASN A 341 30.69 24.48 7.05
N SER A 342 30.32 23.30 6.55
CA SER A 342 28.97 22.76 6.73
C SER A 342 28.71 22.53 8.21
N THR A 343 27.55 22.95 8.70
CA THR A 343 27.17 22.71 10.09
C THR A 343 26.87 21.23 10.32
N ILE A 344 27.12 20.74 11.52
CA ILE A 344 26.74 19.37 11.92
C ILE A 344 25.24 19.14 11.70
N LYS A 345 24.39 20.17 11.87
CA LYS A 345 22.97 20.07 11.56
C LYS A 345 22.73 19.64 10.11
N ILE A 346 23.42 20.22 9.14
CA ILE A 346 23.27 19.84 7.72
C ILE A 346 23.65 18.38 7.52
N LEU A 347 24.73 17.92 8.17
CA LEU A 347 25.15 16.52 8.10
C LEU A 347 24.11 15.59 8.75
N VAL A 348 23.62 15.91 9.95
CA VAL A 348 22.59 15.13 10.67
C VAL A 348 21.27 15.08 9.90
N ASP A 349 20.83 16.22 9.34
CA ASP A 349 19.62 16.33 8.53
C ASP A 349 19.66 15.42 7.29
N HIS A 350 20.86 14.99 6.86
CA HIS A 350 21.11 14.02 5.78
C HIS A 350 21.73 12.70 6.27
N LEU A 351 21.50 12.34 7.54
CA LEU A 351 21.95 11.08 8.17
C LEU A 351 23.47 10.84 8.08
N MET A 352 24.27 11.90 8.04
CA MET A 352 25.73 11.82 7.86
C MET A 352 26.13 11.01 6.61
N VAL A 353 25.25 10.89 5.61
CA VAL A 353 25.49 10.08 4.41
C VAL A 353 26.21 10.92 3.37
N GLU A 354 27.27 10.37 2.79
CA GLU A 354 27.96 10.96 1.63
C GLU A 354 27.28 10.48 0.36
N GLU A 355 27.15 9.17 0.15
CA GLU A 355 26.58 8.61 -1.07
C GLU A 355 25.72 7.38 -0.77
N VAL A 356 24.62 7.25 -1.51
CA VAL A 356 23.79 6.03 -1.55
C VAL A 356 23.98 5.37 -2.91
N MET A 357 24.58 4.18 -2.91
CA MET A 357 24.74 3.36 -4.10
C MET A 357 23.54 2.42 -4.23
N ASN A 358 22.87 2.43 -5.38
CA ASN A 358 21.79 1.51 -5.71
C ASN A 358 22.10 0.73 -7.01
N ASP A 359 21.72 -0.55 -7.01
CA ASP A 359 21.80 -1.41 -8.19
C ASP A 359 20.57 -2.33 -8.24
N PHE A 360 20.20 -2.81 -9.42
CA PHE A 360 19.11 -3.76 -9.59
C PHE A 360 19.36 -4.81 -10.69
N SER A 361 18.84 -6.02 -10.47
CA SER A 361 18.91 -7.15 -11.41
C SER A 361 17.55 -7.40 -12.06
N TYR A 362 17.45 -7.12 -13.37
CA TYR A 362 16.24 -7.45 -14.13
C TYR A 362 16.02 -8.96 -14.24
N GLU A 363 17.09 -9.75 -14.30
CA GLU A 363 17.01 -11.21 -14.38
C GLU A 363 16.38 -11.80 -13.11
N ASN A 364 16.83 -11.36 -11.93
CA ASN A 364 16.24 -11.77 -10.66
C ASN A 364 14.76 -11.36 -10.57
N TYR A 365 14.40 -10.17 -11.07
CA TYR A 365 13.01 -9.75 -11.12
C TYR A 365 12.17 -10.63 -12.06
N TYR A 366 12.70 -10.96 -13.24
CA TYR A 366 12.04 -11.82 -14.22
C TYR A 366 11.76 -13.20 -13.61
N ASP A 367 12.76 -13.79 -12.95
CA ASP A 367 12.64 -15.10 -12.30
C ASP A 367 11.62 -15.11 -11.16
N GLN A 368 11.52 -14.00 -10.40
CA GLN A 368 10.52 -13.86 -9.34
C GLN A 368 9.10 -13.66 -9.89
N CYS A 369 8.93 -12.90 -10.98
CA CYS A 369 7.64 -12.75 -11.65
C CYS A 369 7.20 -14.05 -12.30
N ALA A 370 8.13 -14.82 -12.88
CA ALA A 370 7.91 -16.10 -13.56
C ALA A 370 6.62 -16.09 -14.41
N PRO A 371 6.63 -15.41 -15.58
CA PRO A 371 5.43 -15.15 -16.35
C PRO A 371 4.70 -16.43 -16.78
N ILE A 372 3.40 -16.53 -16.44
CA ILE A 372 2.54 -17.68 -16.75
C ILE A 372 2.20 -17.71 -18.24
N SER A 373 1.81 -16.55 -18.77
CA SER A 373 1.48 -16.40 -20.18
C SER A 373 1.69 -14.98 -20.67
N CYS A 374 2.15 -14.85 -21.91
CA CYS A 374 2.35 -13.59 -22.61
C CYS A 374 1.45 -13.55 -23.83
N THR A 375 0.67 -12.48 -23.97
CA THR A 375 -0.23 -12.26 -25.10
C THR A 375 0.24 -11.07 -25.91
N TYR A 376 0.30 -11.23 -27.23
CA TYR A 376 0.59 -10.12 -28.14
C TYR A 376 -0.24 -10.24 -29.42
N SER A 377 -0.48 -9.10 -30.05
CA SER A 377 -1.25 -9.04 -31.28
C SER A 377 -0.33 -9.17 -32.49
N GLN A 378 -0.58 -10.14 -33.36
CA GLN A 378 0.14 -10.26 -34.62
C GLN A 378 -0.83 -10.20 -35.79
N THR A 379 -0.64 -9.20 -36.66
CA THR A 379 -1.35 -9.13 -37.93
C THR A 379 -0.76 -10.18 -38.87
N SER A 380 -1.48 -11.27 -39.09
CA SER A 380 -1.08 -12.31 -40.04
C SER A 380 -2.14 -12.47 -41.12
N ARG A 381 -1.69 -12.86 -42.31
CA ARG A 381 -2.59 -13.25 -43.40
C ARG A 381 -3.13 -14.63 -43.09
N ASP A 382 -4.40 -14.86 -43.37
CA ASP A 382 -4.97 -16.19 -43.22
C ASP A 382 -4.20 -17.21 -44.05
N SER A 383 -4.06 -18.42 -43.50
CA SER A 383 -3.34 -19.48 -44.18
C SER A 383 -4.04 -19.76 -45.52
N PHE A 384 -3.24 -20.06 -46.53
CA PHE A 384 -3.73 -20.40 -47.86
C PHE A 384 -4.82 -21.49 -47.82
N ILE A 385 -4.70 -22.42 -46.88
CA ILE A 385 -5.67 -23.50 -46.63
C ILE A 385 -7.01 -22.95 -46.11
N PHE A 386 -6.98 -21.96 -45.22
CA PHE A 386 -8.19 -21.31 -44.70
C PHE A 386 -8.91 -20.50 -45.79
N VAL A 387 -8.17 -19.75 -46.59
CA VAL A 387 -8.73 -19.00 -47.74
C VAL A 387 -9.36 -19.98 -48.74
N ILE A 388 -8.68 -21.09 -49.04
CA ILE A 388 -9.21 -22.14 -49.92
C ILE A 388 -10.44 -22.81 -49.35
N SER A 389 -10.49 -23.13 -48.05
CA SER A 389 -11.64 -23.82 -47.46
C SER A 389 -12.91 -22.96 -47.52
N LYS A 390 -12.78 -21.64 -47.30
CA LYS A 390 -13.87 -20.67 -47.47
C LYS A 390 -14.31 -20.55 -48.92
N LEU A 391 -13.37 -20.49 -49.87
CA LEU A 391 -13.66 -20.47 -51.30
C LEU A 391 -14.36 -21.76 -51.77
N ILE A 392 -13.95 -22.93 -51.27
CA ILE A 392 -14.59 -24.23 -51.55
C ILE A 392 -16.04 -24.26 -51.03
N GLY A 393 -16.29 -23.72 -49.83
CA GLY A 393 -17.64 -23.60 -49.28
C GLY A 393 -18.57 -22.72 -50.12
N LEU A 394 -18.05 -21.60 -50.63
CA LEU A 394 -18.79 -20.65 -51.47
C LEU A 394 -19.00 -21.13 -52.91
N LEU A 395 -18.06 -21.91 -53.45
CA LEU A 395 -18.08 -22.47 -54.82
C LEU A 395 -19.36 -23.28 -55.11
N GLY A 396 -19.89 -24.00 -54.12
CA GLY A 396 -21.11 -24.79 -54.27
C GLY A 396 -22.36 -23.94 -54.54
N GLY A 397 -22.54 -22.84 -53.80
CA GLY A 397 -23.70 -21.94 -53.99
C GLY A 397 -23.56 -21.07 -55.26
N LEU A 398 -22.35 -20.59 -55.51
CA LEU A 398 -22.04 -19.71 -56.64
C LEU A 398 -22.23 -20.41 -58.00
N THR A 399 -21.82 -21.67 -58.12
CA THR A 399 -21.98 -22.46 -59.37
C THR A 399 -23.44 -22.73 -59.70
N VAL A 400 -24.28 -23.00 -58.69
CA VAL A 400 -25.73 -23.21 -58.88
C VAL A 400 -26.43 -21.90 -59.27
N ALA A 401 -26.13 -20.79 -58.58
CA ALA A 401 -26.74 -19.49 -58.87
C ALA A 401 -26.37 -18.97 -60.26
N LEU A 402 -25.09 -18.98 -60.63
CA LEU A 402 -24.62 -18.55 -61.95
C LEU A 402 -25.15 -19.46 -63.08
N GLY A 403 -25.32 -20.76 -62.81
CA GLY A 403 -25.87 -21.72 -63.76
C GLY A 403 -27.35 -21.46 -64.11
N ILE A 404 -28.09 -20.74 -63.26
CA ILE A 404 -29.48 -20.34 -63.49
C ILE A 404 -29.55 -18.95 -64.11
N ILE A 405 -28.77 -18.00 -63.58
CA ILE A 405 -28.84 -16.59 -63.93
C ILE A 405 -28.30 -16.32 -65.34
N ILE A 406 -27.16 -16.93 -65.71
CA ILE A 406 -26.47 -16.61 -66.97
C ILE A 406 -27.25 -17.05 -68.22
N PRO A 407 -27.84 -18.26 -68.28
CA PRO A 407 -28.70 -18.64 -69.41
C PRO A 407 -29.95 -17.76 -69.52
N ALA A 408 -30.52 -17.35 -68.39
CA ALA A 408 -31.69 -16.47 -68.36
C ALA A 408 -31.36 -15.08 -68.90
N ILE A 409 -30.24 -14.47 -68.46
CA ILE A 409 -29.78 -13.16 -68.94
C ILE A 409 -29.44 -13.20 -70.44
N VAL A 410 -28.70 -14.21 -70.90
CA VAL A 410 -28.35 -14.36 -72.32
C VAL A 410 -29.58 -14.59 -73.20
N GLY A 411 -30.61 -15.28 -72.67
CA GLY A 411 -31.90 -15.44 -73.33
C GLY A 411 -32.73 -14.16 -73.39
N PHE A 412 -32.69 -13.32 -72.35
CA PHE A 412 -33.39 -12.03 -72.32
C PHE A 412 -32.76 -10.98 -73.25
N ILE A 413 -31.43 -10.98 -73.40
CA ILE A 413 -30.69 -9.99 -74.20
C ILE A 413 -30.88 -10.22 -75.72
N LYS A 414 -31.37 -11.38 -76.16
CA LYS A 414 -31.44 -11.76 -77.58
C LYS A 414 -32.82 -12.14 -78.11
N GLN A 415 -33.90 -11.63 -77.52
CA GLN A 415 -35.22 -11.67 -78.19
C GLN A 415 -35.22 -10.70 -79.39
N PRO A 416 -35.62 -11.14 -80.60
CA PRO A 416 -35.66 -10.28 -81.78
C PRO A 416 -36.79 -9.24 -81.64
N ARG A 417 -36.45 -7.95 -81.70
CA ARG A 417 -37.40 -6.86 -81.96
C ARG A 417 -37.80 -6.91 -83.44
N ASN A 418 -38.98 -7.43 -83.76
CA ASN A 418 -39.71 -7.06 -84.98
C ASN A 418 -41.22 -6.93 -84.68
N THR A 419 -41.68 -5.69 -84.88
CA THR A 419 -42.99 -5.17 -85.32
C THR A 419 -44.29 -5.32 -84.48
N GLU A 420 -44.89 -4.13 -84.29
CA GLU A 420 -46.28 -3.72 -84.02
C GLU A 420 -46.89 -3.69 -82.59
N PRO A 421 -47.67 -2.63 -82.26
CA PRO A 421 -48.21 -2.38 -80.93
C PRO A 421 -49.53 -3.14 -80.73
N THR A 422 -49.50 -4.20 -79.92
CA THR A 422 -50.72 -4.83 -79.37
C THR A 422 -51.03 -4.30 -77.96
N PRO A 423 -52.30 -4.34 -77.51
CA PRO A 423 -52.72 -3.70 -76.28
C PRO A 423 -52.03 -4.34 -75.08
N LYS A 424 -51.57 -3.52 -74.13
CA LYS A 424 -50.94 -3.99 -72.88
C LYS A 424 -51.92 -4.86 -72.09
N LEU A 425 -51.69 -6.18 -72.13
CA LEU A 425 -52.44 -7.18 -71.37
C LEU A 425 -52.25 -6.96 -69.85
N PRO A 426 -53.30 -7.10 -69.01
CA PRO A 426 -53.21 -6.83 -67.56
C PRO A 426 -52.18 -7.70 -66.84
N LEU A 427 -51.51 -7.11 -65.83
CA LEU A 427 -50.47 -7.73 -65.00
C LEU A 427 -50.91 -9.08 -64.41
N THR A 428 -52.21 -9.24 -64.13
CA THR A 428 -52.82 -10.46 -63.59
C THR A 428 -52.77 -11.65 -64.54
N ILE A 429 -52.84 -11.42 -65.86
CA ILE A 429 -52.76 -12.48 -66.87
C ILE A 429 -51.30 -12.88 -67.13
N ARG A 430 -50.36 -11.91 -67.11
CA ARG A 430 -48.93 -12.20 -67.14
C ARG A 430 -48.46 -13.00 -65.92
N LEU A 431 -48.93 -12.64 -64.72
CA LEU A 431 -48.66 -13.41 -63.50
C LEU A 431 -49.29 -14.80 -63.54
N LYS A 432 -50.51 -14.96 -64.10
CA LYS A 432 -51.13 -16.28 -64.31
C LYS A 432 -50.39 -17.14 -65.32
N GLN A 433 -49.88 -16.56 -66.41
CA GLN A 433 -49.08 -17.27 -67.41
C GLN A 433 -47.70 -17.64 -66.85
N LEU A 434 -47.05 -16.75 -66.10
CA LEU A 434 -45.80 -17.05 -65.40
C LEU A 434 -46.01 -18.16 -64.37
N LYS A 435 -47.10 -18.08 -63.58
CA LYS A 435 -47.47 -19.10 -62.59
C LYS A 435 -47.69 -20.47 -63.24
N ARG A 436 -48.45 -20.55 -64.33
CA ARG A 436 -48.66 -21.81 -65.07
C ARG A 436 -47.38 -22.33 -65.71
N SER A 437 -46.50 -21.45 -66.20
CA SER A 437 -45.21 -21.84 -66.76
C SER A 437 -44.23 -22.36 -65.69
N LEU A 438 -44.23 -21.73 -64.51
CA LEU A 438 -43.47 -22.18 -63.34
C LEU A 438 -44.01 -23.50 -62.78
N GLU A 439 -45.33 -23.64 -62.65
CA GLU A 439 -45.96 -24.90 -62.22
C GLU A 439 -45.58 -26.05 -63.15
N LYS A 440 -45.62 -25.83 -64.46
CA LYS A 440 -45.22 -26.85 -65.44
C LYS A 440 -43.72 -27.19 -65.37
N HIS A 441 -42.84 -26.19 -65.23
CA HIS A 441 -41.40 -26.42 -65.08
C HIS A 441 -41.01 -27.11 -63.76
N VAL A 442 -41.70 -26.80 -62.66
CA VAL A 442 -41.46 -27.42 -61.34
C VAL A 442 -41.93 -28.87 -61.33
N ILE A 443 -43.03 -29.19 -62.02
CA ILE A 443 -43.57 -30.56 -62.11
C ILE A 443 -42.69 -31.46 -62.99
N GLU A 444 -42.11 -30.91 -64.06
CA GLU A 444 -41.22 -31.63 -64.99
C GLU A 444 -39.74 -31.64 -64.55
N LEU A 445 -39.40 -30.97 -63.43
CA LEU A 445 -38.03 -30.83 -62.97
C LEU A 445 -37.41 -32.19 -62.59
N ASN A 446 -36.29 -32.52 -63.24
CA ASN A 446 -35.52 -33.73 -62.98
C ASN A 446 -34.02 -33.39 -62.93
N ILE A 447 -33.51 -33.20 -61.71
CA ILE A 447 -32.12 -32.80 -61.43
C ILE A 447 -31.13 -33.95 -61.69
N PHE A 448 -31.61 -35.20 -61.72
CA PHE A 448 -30.78 -36.42 -61.84
C PHE A 448 -30.96 -37.14 -63.20
N LYS A 449 -31.18 -36.39 -64.29
CA LYS A 449 -31.41 -36.93 -65.64
C LYS A 449 -30.18 -37.71 -66.16
N ARG A 450 -30.36 -38.97 -66.58
CA ARG A 450 -29.33 -39.82 -67.23
C ARG A 450 -29.91 -40.50 -68.49
N TYR A 451 -29.09 -40.80 -69.50
CA TYR A 451 -29.50 -41.46 -70.76
C TYR A 451 -28.49 -42.58 -71.12
N PRO A 452 -28.93 -43.71 -71.73
CA PRO A 452 -30.32 -44.10 -71.99
C PRO A 452 -31.01 -44.55 -70.70
N SER A 453 -32.31 -44.32 -70.58
CA SER A 453 -33.09 -44.68 -69.40
C SER A 453 -34.44 -45.24 -69.78
N ASN A 454 -34.78 -46.42 -69.27
CA ASN A 454 -36.12 -46.99 -69.44
C ASN A 454 -37.17 -46.15 -68.68
N ASP A 455 -38.46 -46.30 -69.03
CA ASP A 455 -39.61 -45.67 -68.35
C ASP A 455 -39.64 -45.84 -66.82
N ARG A 456 -38.88 -46.82 -66.33
CA ARG A 456 -38.67 -47.10 -64.92
C ARG A 456 -37.63 -46.17 -64.28
N GLN A 457 -36.50 -45.98 -64.95
CA GLN A 457 -35.41 -45.12 -64.50
C GLN A 457 -35.83 -43.65 -64.50
N ILE A 458 -36.64 -43.20 -65.46
CA ILE A 458 -37.18 -41.83 -65.48
C ILE A 458 -38.02 -41.54 -64.23
N ARG A 459 -38.86 -42.50 -63.79
CA ARG A 459 -39.64 -42.36 -62.54
C ARG A 459 -38.74 -42.28 -61.31
N TYR A 460 -37.70 -43.11 -61.21
CA TYR A 460 -36.72 -43.03 -60.11
C TYR A 460 -35.98 -41.69 -60.07
N GLN A 461 -35.64 -41.12 -61.23
CA GLN A 461 -34.97 -39.82 -61.31
C GLN A 461 -35.88 -38.66 -60.83
N HIS A 462 -37.18 -38.71 -61.12
CA HIS A 462 -38.15 -37.75 -60.57
C HIS A 462 -38.34 -37.92 -59.05
N TYR A 463 -38.40 -39.14 -58.53
CA TYR A 463 -38.47 -39.38 -57.08
C TYR A 463 -37.20 -38.91 -56.36
N ALA A 464 -36.02 -39.17 -56.93
CA ALA A 464 -34.75 -38.68 -56.42
C ALA A 464 -34.68 -37.13 -56.41
N THR A 465 -35.19 -36.49 -57.45
CA THR A 465 -35.28 -35.02 -57.52
C THR A 465 -36.20 -34.44 -56.45
N ARG A 466 -37.35 -35.07 -56.19
CA ARG A 466 -38.29 -34.64 -55.15
C ARG A 466 -37.73 -34.85 -53.75
N LEU A 467 -37.07 -35.99 -53.50
CA LEU A 467 -36.42 -36.29 -52.23
C LEU A 467 -35.27 -35.30 -51.95
N TYR A 468 -34.47 -34.96 -52.97
CA TYR A 468 -33.41 -33.96 -52.88
C TYR A 468 -33.93 -32.59 -52.46
N ILE A 469 -34.97 -32.10 -53.14
CA ILE A 469 -35.57 -30.79 -52.86
C ILE A 469 -36.18 -30.77 -51.45
N LEU A 470 -36.84 -31.85 -51.03
CA LEU A 470 -37.43 -31.99 -49.71
C LEU A 470 -36.37 -31.96 -48.59
N LEU A 471 -35.28 -32.71 -48.75
CA LEU A 471 -34.18 -32.74 -47.77
C LEU A 471 -33.53 -31.36 -47.61
N ILE A 472 -33.32 -30.64 -48.70
CA ILE A 472 -32.77 -29.27 -48.66
C ILE A 472 -33.71 -28.32 -47.93
N LEU A 473 -35.01 -28.35 -48.23
CA LEU A 473 -35.99 -27.46 -47.59
C LEU A 473 -36.10 -27.70 -46.10
N ILE A 474 -36.12 -28.96 -45.65
CA ILE A 474 -36.21 -29.29 -44.22
C ILE A 474 -34.96 -28.78 -43.49
N SER A 475 -33.76 -29.02 -44.03
CA SER A 475 -32.50 -28.59 -43.41
C SER A 475 -32.35 -27.07 -43.35
N LEU A 476 -32.85 -26.34 -44.35
CA LEU A 476 -32.85 -24.88 -44.33
C LEU A 476 -33.78 -24.30 -43.25
N ILE A 477 -34.96 -24.89 -43.07
CA ILE A 477 -35.93 -24.44 -42.07
C ILE A 477 -35.40 -24.69 -40.65
N THR A 478 -34.81 -25.87 -40.40
CA THR A 478 -34.25 -26.20 -39.07
C THR A 478 -33.06 -25.32 -38.72
N LEU A 479 -32.14 -25.09 -39.66
CA LEU A 479 -31.00 -24.17 -39.45
C LEU A 479 -31.46 -22.74 -39.18
N SER A 480 -32.46 -22.25 -39.93
CA SER A 480 -32.99 -20.89 -39.74
C SER A 480 -33.60 -20.69 -38.35
N LEU A 481 -34.41 -21.64 -37.90
CA LEU A 481 -35.04 -21.58 -36.58
C LEU A 481 -34.00 -21.67 -35.46
N TYR A 482 -33.00 -22.54 -35.60
CA TYR A 482 -31.92 -22.68 -34.64
C TYR A 482 -31.14 -21.37 -34.44
N PHE A 483 -30.71 -20.73 -35.53
CA PHE A 483 -29.92 -19.49 -35.44
C PHE A 483 -30.72 -18.26 -34.98
N LEU A 484 -32.05 -18.26 -35.16
CA LEU A 484 -32.92 -17.15 -34.72
C LEU A 484 -33.28 -17.20 -33.22
N LEU A 485 -33.25 -18.38 -32.60
CA LEU A 485 -33.73 -18.59 -31.23
C LEU A 485 -32.62 -18.54 -30.16
N ILE A 486 -31.35 -18.70 -30.56
CA ILE A 486 -30.23 -18.67 -29.62
C ILE A 486 -29.90 -17.23 -29.23
N LYS A 487 -29.91 -16.93 -27.92
CA LYS A 487 -29.33 -15.70 -27.37
C LYS A 487 -27.83 -15.91 -27.22
N GLN A 488 -27.05 -14.92 -27.59
CA GLN A 488 -25.60 -14.93 -27.40
C GLN A 488 -25.21 -13.81 -26.43
N VAL A 489 -24.20 -14.10 -25.60
CA VAL A 489 -23.54 -13.08 -24.79
C VAL A 489 -22.71 -12.25 -25.76
N HIS A 490 -23.05 -10.98 -25.90
CA HIS A 490 -22.27 -10.02 -26.64
C HIS A 490 -21.37 -9.28 -25.65
N GLN A 491 -20.10 -9.16 -26.03
CA GLN A 491 -19.13 -8.33 -25.34
C GLN A 491 -18.90 -7.09 -26.20
N GLU A 492 -19.15 -5.93 -25.62
CA GLU A 492 -18.89 -4.66 -26.28
C GLU A 492 -17.73 -3.96 -25.55
N THR A 493 -16.84 -3.38 -26.36
CA THR A 493 -15.65 -2.66 -25.89
C THR A 493 -15.74 -1.23 -26.39
N ILE A 494 -15.83 -0.27 -25.48
CA ILE A 494 -15.82 1.16 -25.81
C ILE A 494 -14.44 1.72 -25.49
N LEU A 495 -13.81 2.36 -26.48
CA LEU A 495 -12.50 3.01 -26.32
C LEU A 495 -12.69 4.44 -25.80
N ASN A 496 -11.78 4.89 -24.92
CA ASN A 496 -11.72 6.27 -24.41
C ASN A 496 -13.07 6.80 -23.89
N LEU A 497 -13.66 6.08 -22.93
CA LEU A 497 -14.92 6.46 -22.33
C LEU A 497 -14.74 7.70 -21.43
N ASN A 498 -15.70 8.63 -21.45
CA ASN A 498 -15.69 9.77 -20.53
C ASN A 498 -16.41 9.41 -19.20
N GLU A 499 -16.15 10.19 -18.15
CA GLU A 499 -16.71 9.95 -16.80
C GLU A 499 -18.23 9.85 -16.79
N PHE A 500 -18.93 10.77 -17.48
CA PHE A 500 -20.38 10.78 -17.53
C PHE A 500 -20.97 9.50 -18.12
N HIS A 501 -20.40 9.00 -19.23
CA HIS A 501 -20.84 7.76 -19.84
C HIS A 501 -20.43 6.55 -19.00
N TYR A 502 -19.29 6.59 -18.30
CA TYR A 502 -18.90 5.55 -17.35
C TYR A 502 -19.94 5.40 -16.25
N LEU A 503 -20.29 6.48 -15.55
CA LEU A 503 -21.26 6.44 -14.45
C LEU A 503 -22.61 5.87 -14.90
N LYS A 504 -23.03 6.20 -16.13
CA LYS A 504 -24.25 5.65 -16.73
C LYS A 504 -24.15 4.16 -17.04
N LEU A 505 -23.01 3.68 -17.52
CA LEU A 505 -22.80 2.25 -17.79
C LEU A 505 -22.63 1.46 -16.49
N GLU A 506 -22.03 2.04 -15.47
CA GLU A 506 -21.90 1.44 -14.13
C GLU A 506 -23.29 1.21 -13.51
N GLU A 507 -24.22 2.14 -13.69
CA GLU A 507 -25.62 1.97 -13.26
C GLU A 507 -26.35 0.85 -14.04
N LEU A 508 -26.09 0.72 -15.35
CA LEU A 508 -26.77 -0.24 -16.22
C LEU A 508 -26.19 -1.67 -16.13
N TYR A 509 -24.88 -1.78 -15.90
CA TYR A 509 -24.12 -3.03 -15.96
C TYR A 509 -23.14 -3.19 -14.77
N PRO A 510 -23.59 -3.07 -13.52
CA PRO A 510 -22.70 -3.00 -12.35
C PRO A 510 -21.85 -4.28 -12.15
N ASN A 511 -22.33 -5.43 -12.62
CA ASN A 511 -21.69 -6.73 -12.40
C ASN A 511 -20.79 -7.18 -13.56
N SER A 512 -20.76 -6.46 -14.69
CA SER A 512 -20.00 -6.87 -15.89
C SER A 512 -19.14 -5.77 -16.50
N LEU A 513 -19.27 -4.53 -16.03
CA LEU A 513 -18.44 -3.41 -16.49
C LEU A 513 -17.03 -3.48 -15.90
N VAL A 514 -16.04 -3.57 -16.78
CA VAL A 514 -14.62 -3.59 -16.41
C VAL A 514 -13.89 -2.57 -17.27
N CYS A 515 -13.22 -1.62 -16.65
CA CYS A 515 -12.48 -0.55 -17.32
C CYS A 515 -11.01 -0.54 -16.85
N PRO A 516 -10.07 -1.16 -17.59
CA PRO A 516 -8.64 -1.06 -17.29
C PRO A 516 -8.13 0.38 -17.30
N CYS A 517 -7.42 0.77 -16.23
CA CYS A 517 -6.73 2.06 -16.14
C CYS A 517 -5.47 2.06 -17.03
N SER A 518 -5.14 3.21 -17.62
CA SER A 518 -3.83 3.41 -18.26
C SER A 518 -2.73 3.63 -17.22
N SER A 519 -3.06 4.30 -16.10
CA SER A 519 -2.19 4.42 -14.93
C SER A 519 -2.76 3.60 -13.78
N ILE A 520 -2.06 2.53 -13.40
CA ILE A 520 -2.47 1.63 -12.32
C ILE A 520 -2.03 2.11 -10.93
N SER A 521 -1.20 3.16 -10.87
CA SER A 521 -0.62 3.71 -9.63
C SER A 521 -0.84 5.22 -9.64
N ILE A 522 -1.72 5.71 -8.77
CA ILE A 522 -2.18 7.11 -8.77
C ILE A 522 -1.88 7.72 -7.40
N PRO A 523 -1.03 8.76 -7.31
CA PRO A 523 -0.78 9.46 -6.05
C PRO A 523 -2.07 9.98 -5.43
N TYR A 524 -2.23 9.84 -4.11
CA TYR A 524 -3.38 10.33 -3.36
C TYR A 524 -3.60 11.83 -3.60
N GLY A 525 -2.53 12.63 -3.72
CA GLY A 525 -2.59 14.06 -3.99
C GLY A 525 -3.29 14.45 -5.29
N ASN A 526 -3.48 13.52 -6.24
CA ASN A 526 -4.26 13.79 -7.45
C ASN A 526 -5.77 13.86 -7.18
N PHE A 527 -6.26 13.19 -6.13
CA PHE A 527 -7.71 13.04 -5.90
C PHE A 527 -8.14 13.25 -4.44
N ILE A 528 -7.21 13.38 -3.49
CA ILE A 528 -7.47 13.70 -2.09
C ILE A 528 -6.82 15.06 -1.78
N ALA A 529 -7.58 15.95 -1.17
CA ALA A 529 -7.08 17.16 -0.53
C ALA A 529 -7.52 17.20 0.93
N ILE A 530 -6.62 17.57 1.84
CA ILE A 530 -6.90 17.60 3.28
C ILE A 530 -6.41 18.93 3.82
N GLN A 531 -7.27 19.66 4.54
CA GLN A 531 -6.88 20.89 5.24
C GLN A 531 -7.16 20.74 6.75
N PRO A 532 -6.12 20.74 7.61
CA PRO A 532 -6.31 20.73 9.05
C PRO A 532 -6.64 22.15 9.57
N GLU A 533 -7.64 22.26 10.42
CA GLU A 533 -7.92 23.48 11.20
C GLU A 533 -7.36 23.31 12.61
N TYR A 534 -6.30 24.06 12.92
CA TYR A 534 -5.68 24.03 14.25
C TYR A 534 -6.48 24.83 15.28
N HIS A 535 -6.34 24.44 16.54
CA HIS A 535 -6.88 25.12 17.69
C HIS A 535 -6.40 26.57 17.73
N GLN A 536 -7.31 27.49 18.08
CA GLN A 536 -7.05 28.94 18.04
C GLN A 536 -5.84 29.40 18.85
N ILE A 537 -5.46 28.65 19.90
CA ILE A 537 -4.25 28.93 20.71
C ILE A 537 -2.99 29.00 19.84
N CYS A 538 -2.87 28.13 18.83
CA CYS A 538 -1.69 28.01 17.98
C CYS A 538 -1.57 29.13 16.94
N SER A 539 -2.49 30.09 16.93
CA SER A 539 -2.42 31.31 16.12
C SER A 539 -2.81 32.55 16.94
N SER A 540 -2.81 32.44 18.27
CA SER A 540 -3.16 33.52 19.18
C SER A 540 -1.93 34.29 19.62
N ASP A 541 -2.15 35.41 20.30
CA ASP A 541 -1.06 36.22 20.85
C ASP A 541 -0.27 35.48 21.96
N PHE A 542 -0.88 34.49 22.63
CA PHE A 542 -0.27 33.77 23.76
C PHE A 542 0.86 32.81 23.37
N VAL A 543 1.08 32.59 22.08
CA VAL A 543 2.24 31.85 21.54
C VAL A 543 3.17 32.78 20.75
N SER A 544 3.01 34.10 20.89
CA SER A 544 3.88 35.07 20.25
C SER A 544 5.12 35.36 21.09
N SER A 545 6.22 35.74 20.43
CA SER A 545 7.42 36.22 21.12
C SER A 545 7.15 37.48 21.96
N GLU A 546 6.17 38.31 21.57
CA GLU A 546 5.77 39.50 22.34
C GLU A 546 5.17 39.12 23.70
N TRP A 547 4.24 38.17 23.73
CA TRP A 547 3.67 37.63 24.98
C TRP A 547 4.73 36.94 25.84
N ILE A 548 5.55 36.07 25.24
CA ILE A 548 6.60 35.35 25.97
C ILE A 548 7.61 36.33 26.57
N ASN A 549 8.01 37.36 25.83
CA ASN A 549 8.90 38.39 26.34
C ASN A 549 8.22 39.20 27.45
N TYR A 550 6.94 39.55 27.29
CA TYR A 550 6.16 40.30 28.27
C TYR A 550 6.13 39.60 29.64
N ILE A 551 5.70 38.33 29.67
CA ILE A 551 5.61 37.56 30.93
C ILE A 551 6.98 37.29 31.56
N THR A 552 8.07 37.40 30.79
CA THR A 552 9.42 37.12 31.29
C THR A 552 10.17 38.37 31.77
N THR A 553 9.92 39.54 31.18
CA THR A 553 10.67 40.78 31.46
C THR A 553 10.04 41.69 32.50
N HIS A 554 8.72 41.61 32.72
CA HIS A 554 7.97 42.58 33.52
C HIS A 554 7.44 41.99 34.84
N PHE A 555 8.04 40.93 35.35
CA PHE A 555 7.68 40.35 36.64
C PHE A 555 8.77 40.57 37.68
N ALA A 556 8.36 40.96 38.89
CA ALA A 556 9.27 41.29 39.98
C ALA A 556 10.22 40.18 40.36
N ILE A 557 11.49 40.56 40.50
CA ILE A 557 12.52 39.77 41.16
C ILE A 557 12.24 39.79 42.67
N GLU A 558 12.64 38.69 43.33
CA GLU A 558 12.78 38.51 44.80
C GLU A 558 11.62 37.87 45.58
N VAL A 559 11.15 36.66 45.21
CA VAL A 559 10.75 35.70 46.27
C VAL A 559 11.07 34.25 45.89
N SER A 560 11.83 33.59 46.78
CA SER A 560 12.36 32.22 46.74
C SER A 560 11.30 31.09 46.86
N ARG A 561 10.11 31.18 46.25
CA ARG A 561 9.14 30.07 46.32
C ARG A 561 8.65 29.57 44.97
N THR A 562 8.57 28.25 44.90
CA THR A 562 8.44 27.41 43.70
C THR A 562 7.01 27.24 43.20
N LEU A 563 6.07 28.14 43.52
CA LEU A 563 4.64 28.05 43.13
C LEU A 563 4.09 29.34 42.51
N TYR A 564 4.97 30.30 42.18
CA TYR A 564 4.56 31.58 41.64
C TYR A 564 4.50 31.58 40.11
N TYR A 565 3.42 32.16 39.58
CA TYR A 565 3.13 32.37 38.16
C TYR A 565 4.29 32.93 37.29
N PRO A 566 5.18 33.81 37.76
CA PRO A 566 6.18 34.45 36.90
C PRO A 566 7.27 33.52 36.35
N ALA A 567 7.88 32.72 37.23
CA ALA A 567 9.01 31.86 36.87
C ALA A 567 8.55 30.67 36.02
N GLN A 568 7.34 30.15 36.29
CA GLN A 568 6.80 28.95 35.66
C GLN A 568 5.90 29.25 34.47
N GLY A 569 5.16 30.36 34.48
CA GLY A 569 4.29 30.77 33.39
C GLY A 569 5.05 30.96 32.07
N SER A 570 6.24 31.59 32.11
CA SER A 570 7.09 31.73 30.92
C SER A 570 7.46 30.38 30.29
N ALA A 571 7.83 29.38 31.10
CA ALA A 571 8.14 28.04 30.61
C ALA A 571 6.91 27.36 29.97
N LEU A 572 5.72 27.50 30.56
CA LEU A 572 4.49 26.91 30.02
C LEU A 572 4.13 27.48 28.64
N PHE A 573 4.26 28.80 28.44
CA PHE A 573 3.92 29.43 27.15
C PHE A 573 4.96 29.18 26.07
N VAL A 574 6.25 29.16 26.43
CA VAL A 574 7.31 28.69 25.52
C VAL A 574 7.03 27.26 25.07
N LEU A 575 6.68 26.37 26.01
CA LEU A 575 6.35 24.99 25.68
C LEU A 575 5.10 24.88 24.81
N LEU A 576 4.06 25.67 25.08
CA LEU A 576 2.82 25.69 24.29
C LEU A 576 3.07 26.15 22.84
N GLU A 577 3.89 27.19 22.68
CA GLU A 577 4.35 27.69 21.37
C GLU A 577 5.12 26.61 20.61
N THR A 578 6.07 25.98 21.29
CA THR A 578 6.90 24.89 20.77
C THR A 578 6.05 23.72 20.29
N LEU A 579 5.12 23.23 21.12
CA LEU A 579 4.21 22.13 20.78
C LEU A 579 3.32 22.47 19.58
N CYS A 580 2.79 23.69 19.52
CA CYS A 580 2.01 24.16 18.37
C CYS A 580 2.84 24.15 17.07
N GLN A 581 4.11 24.57 17.12
CA GLN A 581 4.99 24.51 15.95
C GLN A 581 5.31 23.08 15.53
N GLN A 582 5.67 22.19 16.47
CA GLN A 582 6.04 20.82 16.15
C GLN A 582 4.90 20.01 15.57
N ILE A 583 3.73 20.15 16.18
CA ILE A 583 2.53 19.46 15.71
C ILE A 583 2.18 19.89 14.28
N LYS A 584 2.28 21.19 13.96
CA LYS A 584 2.07 21.68 12.59
C LYS A 584 3.07 21.07 11.62
N ARG A 585 4.36 21.05 11.95
CA ARG A 585 5.42 20.44 11.12
C ARG A 585 5.17 18.95 10.92
N LYS A 586 4.96 18.18 12.00
CA LYS A 586 4.70 16.74 11.96
C LYS A 586 3.46 16.39 11.12
N VAL A 587 2.39 17.17 11.23
CA VAL A 587 1.16 16.98 10.44
C VAL A 587 1.41 17.30 8.96
N ASN A 588 2.13 18.37 8.64
CA ASN A 588 2.45 18.72 7.26
C ASN A 588 3.34 17.66 6.59
N ASP A 589 4.36 17.16 7.29
CA ASP A 589 5.24 16.11 6.78
C ASP A 589 4.46 14.80 6.55
N ALA A 590 3.58 14.44 7.50
CA ALA A 590 2.73 13.26 7.37
C ALA A 590 1.75 13.40 6.20
N LEU A 591 1.18 14.59 6.00
CA LEU A 591 0.32 14.90 4.86
C LEU A 591 1.10 14.83 3.54
N GLU A 592 2.31 15.36 3.47
CA GLU A 592 3.14 15.31 2.27
C GLU A 592 3.42 13.85 1.86
N ILE A 593 3.88 13.02 2.80
CA ILE A 593 4.13 11.59 2.57
C ILE A 593 2.84 10.87 2.15
N PHE A 594 1.73 11.16 2.84
CA PHE A 594 0.43 10.58 2.52
C PHE A 594 0.00 10.94 1.10
N LEU A 595 0.07 12.21 0.70
CA LEU A 595 -0.36 12.67 -0.62
C LEU A 595 0.54 12.14 -1.75
N GLN A 596 1.79 11.80 -1.45
CA GLN A 596 2.71 11.12 -2.38
C GLN A 596 2.48 9.60 -2.47
N THR A 597 1.75 9.00 -1.52
CA THR A 597 1.44 7.56 -1.53
C THR A 597 0.45 7.24 -2.65
N ASN A 598 0.64 6.09 -3.32
CA ASN A 598 -0.15 5.71 -4.48
C ASN A 598 -1.33 4.80 -4.14
N LEU A 599 -2.50 5.11 -4.69
CA LEU A 599 -3.60 4.17 -4.84
C LEU A 599 -3.29 3.25 -6.02
N VAL A 600 -3.24 1.94 -5.76
CA VAL A 600 -2.99 0.94 -6.81
C VAL A 600 -4.30 0.29 -7.22
N SER A 601 -4.67 0.47 -8.49
CA SER A 601 -5.82 -0.20 -9.08
C SER A 601 -5.62 -0.46 -10.56
N ALA A 602 -5.79 -1.72 -10.98
CA ALA A 602 -5.74 -2.10 -12.38
C ALA A 602 -6.99 -1.64 -13.17
N HIS A 603 -8.09 -1.34 -12.47
CA HIS A 603 -9.36 -0.96 -13.06
C HIS A 603 -9.94 0.27 -12.38
N VAL A 604 -10.86 0.97 -13.05
CA VAL A 604 -11.64 2.06 -12.43
C VAL A 604 -12.40 1.50 -11.22
N ILE A 605 -12.15 2.07 -10.04
CA ILE A 605 -12.89 1.80 -8.80
C ILE A 605 -14.16 2.65 -8.81
N SER A 606 -15.28 2.13 -8.29
CA SER A 606 -16.54 2.89 -8.22
C SER A 606 -16.44 4.13 -7.31
N SER A 607 -17.27 5.15 -7.57
CA SER A 607 -17.24 6.38 -6.77
C SER A 607 -17.54 6.16 -5.28
N GLU A 608 -18.44 5.23 -4.95
CA GLU A 608 -18.77 4.92 -3.55
C GLU A 608 -17.61 4.23 -2.84
N LEU A 609 -16.98 3.25 -3.51
CA LEU A 609 -15.86 2.51 -2.96
C LEU A 609 -14.62 3.41 -2.80
N LEU A 610 -14.35 4.30 -3.75
CA LEU A 610 -13.27 5.29 -3.64
C LEU A 610 -13.45 6.19 -2.41
N LYS A 611 -14.66 6.72 -2.18
CA LYS A 611 -14.95 7.57 -1.01
C LYS A 611 -14.79 6.82 0.30
N PHE A 612 -15.29 5.58 0.35
CA PHE A 612 -15.13 4.72 1.52
C PHE A 612 -13.66 4.44 1.83
N GLN A 613 -12.89 3.97 0.84
CA GLN A 613 -11.45 3.71 0.99
C GLN A 613 -10.67 4.97 1.36
N GLY A 614 -10.96 6.10 0.72
CA GLY A 614 -10.30 7.36 1.02
C GLY A 614 -10.53 7.82 2.46
N ASN A 615 -11.75 7.68 2.99
CA ASN A 615 -12.04 8.01 4.39
C ASN A 615 -11.28 7.10 5.37
N GLU A 616 -11.21 5.78 5.11
CA GLU A 616 -10.43 4.86 5.94
C GLU A 616 -8.93 5.19 5.92
N LEU A 617 -8.39 5.55 4.74
CA LEU A 617 -7.00 5.99 4.60
C LEU A 617 -6.72 7.27 5.40
N ILE A 618 -7.64 8.23 5.41
CA ILE A 618 -7.52 9.48 6.19
C ILE A 618 -7.63 9.19 7.69
N LEU A 619 -8.52 8.29 8.11
CA LEU A 619 -8.61 7.87 9.52
C LEU A 619 -7.32 7.20 9.99
N ASN A 620 -6.72 6.35 9.15
CA ASN A 620 -5.43 5.73 9.43
C ASN A 620 -4.31 6.77 9.52
N LEU A 621 -4.24 7.71 8.58
CA LEU A 621 -3.29 8.83 8.62
C LEU A 621 -3.38 9.58 9.95
N ARG A 622 -4.59 9.96 10.36
CA ARG A 622 -4.82 10.67 11.63
C ARG A 622 -4.33 9.86 12.83
N SER A 623 -4.74 8.60 12.94
CA SER A 623 -4.41 7.73 14.06
C SER A 623 -2.90 7.45 14.15
N SER A 624 -2.27 7.09 13.04
CA SER A 624 -0.83 6.83 12.96
C SER A 624 -0.02 8.08 13.34
N THR A 625 -0.36 9.25 12.77
CA THR A 625 0.35 10.51 13.07
C THR A 625 0.23 10.89 14.55
N THR A 626 -0.97 10.76 15.13
CA THR A 626 -1.20 11.03 16.56
C THR A 626 -0.38 10.08 17.43
N ASN A 627 -0.47 8.78 17.19
CA ASN A 627 0.20 7.77 18.02
C ASN A 627 1.72 7.91 17.95
N GLU A 628 2.29 8.16 16.77
CA GLU A 628 3.73 8.41 16.62
C GLU A 628 4.20 9.62 17.42
N TYR A 629 3.45 10.72 17.40
CA TYR A 629 3.80 11.93 18.14
C TYR A 629 3.69 11.73 19.66
N LEU A 630 2.60 11.13 20.14
CA LEU A 630 2.39 10.87 21.56
C LEU A 630 3.43 9.92 22.13
N ARG A 631 3.85 8.90 21.38
CA ARG A 631 4.89 7.95 21.82
C ARG A 631 6.21 8.64 22.16
N ILE A 632 6.60 9.69 21.42
CA ILE A 632 7.83 10.44 21.72
C ILE A 632 7.70 11.16 23.07
N ILE A 633 6.58 11.83 23.30
CA ILE A 633 6.30 12.55 24.56
C ILE A 633 6.27 11.56 25.73
N GLU A 634 5.52 10.45 25.60
CA GLU A 634 5.39 9.45 26.65
C GLU A 634 6.72 8.77 27.00
N LEU A 635 7.55 8.50 26.00
CA LEU A 635 8.88 7.90 26.19
C LEU A 635 9.86 8.89 26.82
N PHE A 636 9.78 10.17 26.44
CA PHE A 636 10.55 11.24 27.09
C PHE A 636 10.18 11.34 28.57
N SER A 637 8.88 11.47 28.89
CA SER A 637 8.39 11.50 30.27
C SER A 637 8.79 10.22 31.02
N ALA A 638 8.68 9.03 30.42
CA ALA A 638 9.11 7.79 31.09
C ALA A 638 10.62 7.76 31.38
N THR A 639 11.44 8.20 30.44
CA THR A 639 12.90 8.28 30.61
C THR A 639 13.27 9.31 31.66
N ASN A 640 12.58 10.44 31.69
CA ASN A 640 12.79 11.48 32.69
C ASN A 640 12.45 10.96 34.09
N GLN A 641 11.28 10.35 34.29
CA GLN A 641 10.92 9.75 35.57
C GLN A 641 11.93 8.68 36.01
N ALA A 642 12.36 7.79 35.11
CA ALA A 642 13.33 6.75 35.43
C ALA A 642 14.68 7.35 35.88
N ASN A 643 15.07 8.49 35.30
CA ASN A 643 16.33 9.15 35.61
C ASN A 643 16.25 10.25 36.66
N GLN A 644 15.04 10.67 37.04
CA GLN A 644 14.78 11.81 37.90
C GLN A 644 15.51 13.09 37.44
N LEU A 645 15.34 13.51 36.18
CA LEU A 645 16.11 14.65 35.68
C LEU A 645 15.71 15.94 36.40
N LEU A 646 16.72 16.74 36.74
CA LEU A 646 16.57 18.01 37.42
C LEU A 646 16.20 19.11 36.42
N ASN A 647 15.18 19.90 36.74
CA ASN A 647 14.90 21.17 36.07
C ASN A 647 15.25 22.35 36.98
N ASP A 648 15.06 23.56 36.46
CA ASP A 648 15.44 24.81 37.13
C ASP A 648 14.76 25.01 38.50
N PHE A 649 13.46 24.70 38.69
CA PHE A 649 12.78 25.05 39.96
C PHE A 649 11.57 24.19 40.41
N THR A 650 11.18 23.13 39.69
CA THR A 650 9.88 22.46 39.92
C THR A 650 9.97 20.96 40.21
N SER A 651 11.11 20.32 39.93
CA SER A 651 11.30 18.88 40.16
C SER A 651 11.83 18.54 41.56
N ALA A 652 12.62 19.43 42.17
CA ALA A 652 13.27 19.21 43.46
C ALA A 652 13.37 20.48 44.31
N ASP A 653 13.37 20.29 45.62
CA ASP A 653 13.70 21.29 46.63
C ASP A 653 15.21 21.22 46.95
N TRP A 654 15.82 22.40 47.09
CA TRP A 654 17.24 22.57 47.38
C TRP A 654 17.45 22.75 48.88
N ILE A 655 18.17 21.83 49.51
CA ILE A 655 18.45 21.87 50.95
C ILE A 655 19.95 22.08 51.15
N VAL A 656 20.31 23.17 51.82
CA VAL A 656 21.71 23.49 52.16
C VAL A 656 21.92 23.25 53.65
N ASP A 657 22.86 22.36 53.99
CA ASP A 657 23.33 22.22 55.37
C ASP A 657 24.32 23.35 55.67
N ALA A 658 23.89 24.28 56.52
CA ALA A 658 24.65 25.47 56.90
C ALA A 658 25.98 25.16 57.63
N TYR A 659 26.15 23.96 58.19
CA TYR A 659 27.36 23.56 58.95
C TYR A 659 28.37 22.79 58.12
N THR A 660 27.89 21.93 57.22
CA THR A 660 28.75 21.08 56.38
C THR A 660 28.96 21.66 54.98
N GLY A 661 28.16 22.65 54.58
CA GLY A 661 28.15 23.19 53.21
C GLY A 661 27.60 22.19 52.19
N TYR A 662 27.03 21.08 52.65
CA TYR A 662 26.50 20.03 51.80
C TYR A 662 25.18 20.47 51.16
N ILE A 663 25.07 20.31 49.84
CA ILE A 663 23.85 20.57 49.08
C ILE A 663 23.16 19.23 48.84
N SER A 664 21.93 19.10 49.33
CA SER A 664 21.06 17.96 49.08
C SER A 664 19.89 18.39 48.21
N LEU A 665 19.57 17.59 47.20
CA LEU A 665 18.39 17.74 46.36
C LEU A 665 17.36 16.72 46.82
N VAL A 666 16.14 17.17 47.10
CA VAL A 666 15.04 16.29 47.51
C VAL A 666 13.88 16.44 46.53
N PRO A 667 13.29 15.35 46.03
CA PRO A 667 12.14 15.44 45.14
C PRO A 667 11.02 16.28 45.74
N LYS A 668 10.49 17.22 44.96
CA LYS A 668 9.47 18.15 45.43
C LYS A 668 8.14 17.43 45.66
N VAL A 669 7.39 17.87 46.67
CA VAL A 669 6.06 17.33 46.97
C VAL A 669 4.98 18.39 46.69
N TYR A 670 4.08 18.07 45.76
CA TYR A 670 2.88 18.86 45.48
C TYR A 670 1.70 18.24 46.23
N SER A 671 1.24 18.90 47.29
CA SER A 671 0.22 18.36 48.22
C SER A 671 0.65 17.01 48.82
N ASN A 672 0.07 15.89 48.38
CA ASN A 672 0.44 14.53 48.82
C ASN A 672 1.13 13.71 47.71
N CYS A 673 1.54 14.36 46.62
CA CYS A 673 2.13 13.72 45.45
C CYS A 673 3.61 14.12 45.35
N SER A 674 4.53 13.16 45.45
CA SER A 674 5.97 13.40 45.30
C SER A 674 6.44 13.24 43.86
N CYS A 675 7.24 14.18 43.36
CA CYS A 675 7.91 14.06 42.06
C CYS A 675 8.81 12.83 41.94
N GLY A 676 9.34 12.35 43.07
CA GLY A 676 10.12 11.11 43.11
C GLY A 676 9.29 9.85 42.84
N LEU A 677 7.98 9.91 43.07
CA LEU A 677 7.04 8.80 42.85
C LEU A 677 6.19 9.00 41.60
N SER A 678 5.94 10.23 41.16
CA SER A 678 5.24 10.50 39.91
C SER A 678 5.57 11.88 39.35
N GLN A 679 5.98 11.96 38.09
CA GLN A 679 6.13 13.24 37.38
C GLN A 679 4.81 13.97 37.14
N SER A 680 3.68 13.25 37.19
CA SER A 680 2.37 13.86 36.99
C SER A 680 1.92 14.71 38.18
N CYS A 681 2.70 14.77 39.27
CA CYS A 681 2.36 15.60 40.41
C CYS A 681 2.35 17.08 40.00
N HIS A 682 1.27 17.76 40.37
CA HIS A 682 1.06 19.15 40.05
C HIS A 682 0.26 19.85 41.15
N ALA A 683 0.34 21.18 41.18
CA ALA A 683 -0.48 22.04 42.02
C ALA A 683 -0.93 23.27 41.24
N LEU A 684 -2.03 23.89 41.68
CA LEU A 684 -2.51 25.13 41.07
C LEU A 684 -1.43 26.21 41.18
N MET A 685 -1.13 26.83 40.05
CA MET A 685 -0.23 27.97 39.97
C MET A 685 -0.96 29.22 40.47
N GLY A 686 -0.27 30.10 41.18
CA GLY A 686 -0.88 31.34 41.67
C GLY A 686 0.04 32.54 41.62
N VAL A 687 -0.56 33.72 41.71
CA VAL A 687 0.14 35.00 41.84
C VAL A 687 0.31 35.33 43.32
N PRO A 688 1.48 35.86 43.74
CA PRO A 688 1.67 36.33 45.11
C PRO A 688 0.83 37.59 45.36
N VAL A 689 -0.01 37.55 46.39
CA VAL A 689 -0.83 38.67 46.85
C VAL A 689 -0.46 38.96 48.30
N VAL A 690 -0.18 40.22 48.63
CA VAL A 690 0.06 40.62 50.02
C VAL A 690 -1.28 40.71 50.74
N ASP A 691 -1.49 39.89 51.78
CA ASP A 691 -2.58 40.12 52.72
C ASP A 691 -2.25 41.37 53.54
N VAL A 692 -2.95 42.46 53.22
CA VAL A 692 -2.76 43.77 53.87
C VAL A 692 -3.09 43.73 55.37
N VAL A 693 -3.85 42.72 55.83
CA VAL A 693 -4.27 42.56 57.24
C VAL A 693 -3.28 41.71 58.03
N ALA A 694 -2.74 40.65 57.43
CA ALA A 694 -1.81 39.72 58.08
C ALA A 694 -0.33 40.03 57.83
N GLY A 695 -0.01 40.82 56.79
CA GLY A 695 1.37 41.04 56.34
C GLY A 695 2.01 39.80 55.71
N GLU A 696 1.21 38.78 55.36
CA GLU A 696 1.67 37.52 54.77
C GLU A 696 1.38 37.46 53.26
N TRP A 697 2.23 36.75 52.51
CA TRP A 697 2.02 36.48 51.09
C TRP A 697 1.07 35.30 50.90
N ILE A 698 -0.10 35.55 50.30
CA ILE A 698 -1.07 34.52 49.89
C ILE A 698 -0.89 34.25 48.39
N SER A 699 -0.97 33.00 47.96
CA SER A 699 -1.03 32.65 46.54
C SER A 699 -2.47 32.66 46.05
N GLN A 700 -2.84 33.57 45.14
CA GLN A 700 -4.15 33.57 44.49
C GLN A 700 -4.09 32.72 43.21
N PRO A 701 -4.89 31.63 43.09
CA PRO A 701 -4.74 30.69 42.00
C PRO A 701 -5.18 31.30 40.66
N VAL A 702 -4.42 30.98 39.60
CA VAL A 702 -4.81 31.23 38.23
C VAL A 702 -5.78 30.12 37.81
N PRO A 703 -7.00 30.43 37.33
CA PRO A 703 -8.00 29.42 36.99
C PRO A 703 -7.44 28.33 36.08
N SER A 704 -7.42 27.11 36.60
CA SER A 704 -7.08 25.88 35.89
C SER A 704 -5.69 25.85 35.23
N LEU A 705 -4.73 26.64 35.73
CA LEU A 705 -3.33 26.59 35.33
C LEU A 705 -2.49 25.93 36.43
N TYR A 706 -1.66 24.95 36.06
CA TYR A 706 -0.92 24.11 36.98
C TYR A 706 0.59 24.19 36.80
N ALA A 707 1.28 24.13 37.94
CA ALA A 707 2.70 23.86 38.05
C ALA A 707 2.91 22.36 38.26
N GLY A 708 3.81 21.73 37.52
CA GLY A 708 4.11 20.30 37.66
C GLY A 708 5.56 20.02 38.04
N CYS A 709 5.88 18.75 38.33
CA CYS A 709 7.27 18.29 38.49
C CYS A 709 8.15 18.66 37.30
N LEU A 710 7.54 18.75 36.11
CA LEU A 710 8.12 19.32 34.91
C LEU A 710 7.15 20.35 34.33
N PRO A 711 7.64 21.38 33.62
CA PRO A 711 6.79 22.31 32.88
C PRO A 711 5.80 21.58 31.96
N ILE A 712 6.21 20.51 31.27
CA ILE A 712 5.30 19.75 30.40
C ILE A 712 4.17 19.06 31.14
N GLU A 713 4.44 18.47 32.30
CA GLU A 713 3.40 17.77 33.09
C GLU A 713 2.41 18.78 33.67
N GLY A 714 2.88 19.96 34.10
CA GLY A 714 2.03 21.08 34.51
C GLY A 714 1.17 21.62 33.36
N LEU A 715 1.76 21.78 32.17
CA LEU A 715 1.04 22.24 30.98
C LEU A 715 -0.06 21.25 30.58
N LEU A 716 0.26 19.95 30.51
CA LEU A 716 -0.67 18.90 30.12
C LEU A 716 -1.91 18.86 31.01
N ALA A 717 -1.73 19.03 32.33
CA ALA A 717 -2.81 19.11 33.32
C ALA A 717 -3.62 20.42 33.25
N SER A 718 -3.08 21.47 32.62
CA SER A 718 -3.70 22.80 32.56
C SER A 718 -4.79 22.91 31.51
N THR A 719 -5.69 23.87 31.71
CA THR A 719 -6.62 24.37 30.69
C THR A 719 -6.29 25.84 30.37
N LEU A 720 -6.95 26.38 29.34
CA LEU A 720 -6.77 27.77 28.93
C LEU A 720 -7.86 28.69 29.50
N GLU A 721 -8.58 28.27 30.55
CA GLU A 721 -9.78 28.93 31.07
C GLU A 721 -9.59 30.45 31.29
N CYS A 722 -8.49 30.86 31.92
CA CYS A 722 -8.18 32.27 32.16
C CYS A 722 -8.03 33.08 30.85
N PHE A 723 -7.51 32.47 29.79
CA PHE A 723 -7.19 33.13 28.51
C PHE A 723 -8.39 33.32 27.59
N TYR A 724 -9.53 32.72 27.93
CA TYR A 724 -10.84 33.05 27.34
C TYR A 724 -11.53 34.22 28.05
N ASN A 725 -11.05 34.61 29.24
CA ASN A 725 -11.69 35.62 30.08
C ASN A 725 -10.80 36.86 30.22
N ARG A 726 -11.18 37.94 29.52
CA ARG A 726 -10.46 39.23 29.59
C ARG A 726 -10.27 39.75 31.01
N SER A 727 -11.26 39.57 31.90
CA SER A 727 -11.13 40.01 33.29
C SER A 727 -10.06 39.21 34.06
N CYS A 728 -9.91 37.91 33.74
CA CYS A 728 -8.86 37.08 34.33
C CYS A 728 -7.48 37.51 33.85
N MET A 729 -7.32 37.81 32.57
CA MET A 729 -6.05 38.30 32.02
C MET A 729 -5.67 39.68 32.58
N LEU A 730 -6.61 40.61 32.70
CA LEU A 730 -6.38 41.91 33.36
C LEU A 730 -6.02 41.75 34.83
N PHE A 731 -6.57 40.73 35.50
CA PHE A 731 -6.17 40.40 36.86
C PHE A 731 -4.71 39.94 36.91
N LEU A 732 -4.26 39.07 36.00
CA LEU A 732 -2.84 38.67 35.91
C LEU A 732 -1.92 39.87 35.62
N ASP A 733 -2.33 40.74 34.70
CA ASP A 733 -1.63 41.96 34.31
C ASP A 733 -1.38 42.89 35.51
N SER A 734 -2.33 42.97 36.44
CA SER A 734 -2.24 43.86 37.60
C SER A 734 -1.12 43.52 38.60
N TYR A 735 -0.54 42.32 38.52
CA TYR A 735 0.57 41.87 39.37
C TYR A 735 1.94 41.92 38.68
N MET A 736 2.01 42.47 37.46
CA MET A 736 3.25 42.74 36.74
C MET A 736 3.91 44.00 37.31
N GLU A 737 5.26 44.08 37.34
CA GLU A 737 6.02 45.24 37.87
C GLU A 737 5.76 46.54 37.12
N GLN A 738 5.41 46.45 35.83
CA GLN A 738 4.88 47.57 35.05
C GLN A 738 3.58 47.13 34.37
N PRO A 739 2.43 47.23 35.07
CA PRO A 739 1.15 46.88 34.48
C PRO A 739 0.88 47.82 33.31
N LEU A 740 0.64 47.27 32.12
CA LEU A 740 0.31 48.04 30.92
C LEU A 740 -1.16 48.51 30.96
N GLN A 741 -1.58 49.19 32.03
CA GLN A 741 -2.97 49.65 32.19
C GLN A 741 -3.50 50.44 30.97
N ASP A 742 -2.60 51.03 30.17
CA ASP A 742 -2.91 51.72 28.91
C ASP A 742 -2.46 51.00 27.61
N ALA A 743 -1.85 49.79 27.66
CA ALA A 743 -1.24 49.11 26.51
C ALA A 743 -1.37 47.57 26.44
N PHE A 744 -2.17 46.90 27.29
CA PHE A 744 -2.48 45.47 27.12
C PHE A 744 -3.32 45.25 25.84
N ASN A 745 -2.64 44.85 24.75
CA ASN A 745 -3.23 44.73 23.40
C ASN A 745 -3.55 43.27 22.99
N PHE A 746 -3.45 42.30 23.90
CA PHE A 746 -3.69 40.89 23.58
C PHE A 746 -5.17 40.53 23.61
N SER A 747 -5.59 39.73 22.63
CA SER A 747 -6.99 39.32 22.48
C SER A 747 -7.30 38.03 23.23
N ALA A 748 -8.39 38.02 24.00
CA ALA A 748 -8.91 36.80 24.62
C ALA A 748 -9.30 35.77 23.55
N LEU A 749 -9.11 34.49 23.86
CA LEU A 749 -9.58 33.39 23.01
C LEU A 749 -11.12 33.40 22.92
N ASN A 750 -11.66 32.91 21.81
CA ASN A 750 -13.10 32.92 21.54
C ASN A 750 -13.76 31.61 22.04
N PRO A 751 -14.59 31.64 23.10
CA PRO A 751 -15.19 30.44 23.69
C PRO A 751 -16.23 29.77 22.78
N ASN A 752 -16.70 30.46 21.74
CA ASN A 752 -17.61 29.87 20.75
C ASN A 752 -16.89 28.97 19.72
N ARG A 753 -15.55 29.08 19.61
CA ARG A 753 -14.76 28.28 18.68
C ARG A 753 -14.26 27.00 19.34
N SER A 754 -13.81 27.08 20.59
CA SER A 754 -13.34 25.92 21.36
C SER A 754 -13.58 26.09 22.85
N SER A 755 -13.61 24.96 23.57
CA SER A 755 -13.98 24.91 24.98
C SER A 755 -12.87 25.49 25.88
N PRO A 756 -13.19 26.37 26.84
CA PRO A 756 -12.22 26.86 27.82
C PRO A 756 -11.80 25.81 28.86
N TYR A 757 -12.55 24.70 28.97
CA TYR A 757 -12.37 23.66 29.98
C TYR A 757 -11.63 22.42 29.46
N GLU A 758 -11.21 22.42 28.18
CA GLU A 758 -10.42 21.32 27.62
C GLU A 758 -8.97 21.42 28.12
N THR A 759 -8.40 20.29 28.57
CA THR A 759 -6.99 20.24 28.98
C THR A 759 -6.07 20.31 27.77
N ILE A 760 -4.87 20.84 27.96
CA ILE A 760 -3.86 20.85 26.91
C ILE A 760 -3.49 19.42 26.48
N GLU A 761 -3.48 18.45 27.41
CA GLU A 761 -3.30 17.03 27.06
C GLU A 761 -4.37 16.55 26.07
N SER A 762 -5.66 16.86 26.31
CA SER A 762 -6.74 16.50 25.38
C SER A 762 -6.51 17.11 24.00
N LEU A 763 -6.06 18.37 23.93
CA LEU A 763 -5.73 19.03 22.67
C LEU A 763 -4.54 18.36 21.96
N ILE A 764 -3.49 17.96 22.69
CA ILE A 764 -2.32 17.26 22.12
C ILE A 764 -2.70 15.86 21.63
N ASN A 765 -3.58 15.14 22.34
CA ASN A 765 -4.10 13.83 21.94
C ASN A 765 -4.87 13.87 20.60
N ARG A 766 -5.21 15.06 20.11
CA ARG A 766 -5.80 15.31 18.80
C ARG A 766 -4.93 16.22 17.93
N LEU A 767 -3.62 16.28 18.19
CA LEU A 767 -2.62 17.07 17.46
C LEU A 767 -3.01 18.55 17.34
N MET A 768 -3.59 19.14 18.39
CA MET A 768 -4.09 20.52 18.39
C MET A 768 -5.02 20.83 17.21
N ILE A 769 -5.69 19.84 16.61
CA ILE A 769 -6.56 20.01 15.44
C ILE A 769 -8.03 19.96 15.87
N GLU A 770 -8.76 21.02 15.54
CA GLU A 770 -10.21 21.16 15.75
C GLU A 770 -10.99 20.32 14.73
N SER A 771 -10.63 20.43 13.45
CA SER A 771 -11.28 19.72 12.36
C SER A 771 -10.29 19.31 11.26
N TRP A 772 -10.53 18.15 10.65
CA TRP A 772 -9.88 17.75 9.40
C TRP A 772 -10.91 17.94 8.29
N LEU A 773 -10.58 18.73 7.26
CA LEU A 773 -11.47 18.99 6.13
C LEU A 773 -11.00 18.21 4.88
N PRO A 774 -11.40 16.93 4.73
CA PRO A 774 -11.04 16.14 3.56
C PRO A 774 -11.96 16.41 2.36
N ASN A 775 -11.39 16.35 1.17
CA ASN A 775 -12.10 16.39 -0.10
C ASN A 775 -11.57 15.28 -1.01
N ILE A 776 -12.43 14.31 -1.35
CA ILE A 776 -12.11 13.18 -2.23
C ILE A 776 -12.85 13.37 -3.56
N SER A 777 -12.09 13.61 -4.64
CA SER A 777 -12.62 13.88 -5.98
C SER A 777 -12.58 12.64 -6.87
N PHE A 778 -13.75 12.05 -7.10
CA PHE A 778 -13.89 10.94 -8.06
C PHE A 778 -13.49 11.37 -9.48
N SER A 779 -13.86 12.58 -9.90
CA SER A 779 -13.52 13.08 -11.24
C SER A 779 -12.02 13.21 -11.46
N SER A 780 -11.29 13.72 -10.46
CA SER A 780 -9.83 13.80 -10.54
C SER A 780 -9.18 12.42 -10.58
N TYR A 781 -9.68 11.47 -9.79
CA TYR A 781 -9.26 10.07 -9.84
C TYR A 781 -9.52 9.43 -11.21
N TYR A 782 -10.72 9.59 -11.77
CA TYR A 782 -11.10 9.02 -13.06
C TYR A 782 -10.20 9.53 -14.19
N ASN A 783 -9.92 10.84 -14.19
CA ASN A 783 -9.01 11.45 -15.16
C ASN A 783 -7.56 10.97 -14.99
N ALA A 784 -7.10 10.70 -13.77
CA ALA A 784 -5.76 10.16 -13.51
C ALA A 784 -5.62 8.68 -13.87
N CYS A 785 -6.68 7.88 -13.65
CA CYS A 785 -6.75 6.48 -14.11
C CYS A 785 -6.78 6.40 -15.64
N ALA A 786 -7.46 7.35 -16.30
CA ALA A 786 -7.55 7.49 -17.76
C ALA A 786 -7.82 6.13 -18.45
N PRO A 787 -9.05 5.58 -18.34
CA PRO A 787 -9.36 4.24 -18.81
C PRO A 787 -9.15 4.09 -20.32
N LEU A 788 -8.43 3.05 -20.73
CA LEU A 788 -8.08 2.79 -22.14
C LEU A 788 -9.29 2.27 -22.92
N SER A 789 -9.98 1.31 -22.32
CA SER A 789 -11.19 0.69 -22.85
C SER A 789 -12.07 0.25 -21.70
N CYS A 790 -13.37 0.17 -21.94
CA CYS A 790 -14.33 -0.40 -21.00
C CYS A 790 -15.07 -1.54 -21.69
N THR A 791 -15.07 -2.71 -21.07
CA THR A 791 -15.77 -3.90 -21.55
C THR A 791 -16.97 -4.18 -20.67
N PHE A 792 -18.12 -4.47 -21.27
CA PHE A 792 -19.30 -4.95 -20.56
C PHE A 792 -20.01 -6.03 -21.37
N GLN A 793 -20.75 -6.89 -20.68
CA GLN A 793 -21.47 -8.01 -21.29
C GLN A 793 -22.99 -7.78 -21.24
N TYR A 794 -23.66 -8.05 -22.36
CA TYR A 794 -25.12 -8.03 -22.46
C TYR A 794 -25.65 -9.17 -23.35
N ASN A 795 -26.90 -9.57 -23.12
CA ASN A 795 -27.53 -10.69 -23.81
C ASN A 795 -28.40 -10.22 -24.98
N ASP A 796 -28.04 -10.56 -26.23
CA ASP A 796 -28.81 -10.18 -27.42
C ASP A 796 -28.96 -11.34 -28.44
N ARG A 797 -29.81 -11.14 -29.45
CA ARG A 797 -30.07 -12.12 -30.52
C ARG A 797 -29.20 -11.85 -31.74
N ASN A 798 -28.85 -12.92 -32.46
CA ASN A 798 -28.08 -12.82 -33.70
C ASN A 798 -28.75 -11.91 -34.74
N ASN A 799 -27.96 -11.02 -35.34
CA ASN A 799 -28.42 -10.17 -36.43
C ASN A 799 -28.89 -11.03 -37.62
N ILE A 800 -30.08 -10.72 -38.14
CA ILE A 800 -30.70 -11.45 -39.25
C ILE A 800 -29.82 -11.55 -40.49
N PHE A 801 -28.94 -10.57 -40.75
CA PHE A 801 -28.00 -10.61 -41.86
C PHE A 801 -26.92 -11.69 -41.68
N VAL A 802 -26.44 -11.87 -40.45
CA VAL A 802 -25.47 -12.93 -40.12
C VAL A 802 -26.13 -14.30 -40.27
N VAL A 803 -27.38 -14.42 -39.84
CA VAL A 803 -28.20 -15.63 -40.03
C VAL A 803 -28.35 -15.95 -41.52
N ILE A 804 -28.73 -14.97 -42.35
CA ILE A 804 -28.89 -15.13 -43.80
C ILE A 804 -27.57 -15.50 -44.49
N ALA A 805 -26.47 -14.81 -44.16
CA ALA A 805 -25.15 -15.08 -44.76
C ALA A 805 -24.65 -16.50 -44.43
N THR A 806 -24.85 -16.95 -43.19
CA THR A 806 -24.47 -18.29 -42.73
C THR A 806 -25.29 -19.37 -43.44
N ILE A 807 -26.60 -19.14 -43.62
CA ILE A 807 -27.48 -20.05 -44.37
C ILE A 807 -27.06 -20.15 -45.84
N ILE A 808 -26.73 -19.04 -46.50
CA ILE A 808 -26.26 -19.02 -47.89
C ILE A 808 -24.93 -19.78 -48.03
N GLY A 809 -24.00 -19.59 -47.09
CA GLY A 809 -22.72 -20.30 -47.07
C GLY A 809 -22.87 -21.81 -46.90
N LEU A 810 -23.77 -22.26 -46.02
CA LEU A 810 -24.04 -23.68 -45.77
C LEU A 810 -24.85 -24.35 -46.89
N PHE A 811 -25.70 -23.59 -47.59
CA PHE A 811 -26.54 -24.10 -48.68
C PHE A 811 -25.73 -24.78 -49.78
N GLY A 812 -24.55 -24.26 -50.11
CA GLY A 812 -23.67 -24.84 -51.12
C GLY A 812 -23.16 -26.24 -50.74
N GLY A 813 -22.71 -26.42 -49.50
CA GLY A 813 -22.23 -27.71 -48.98
C GLY A 813 -23.35 -28.74 -48.83
N LEU A 814 -24.50 -28.33 -48.28
CA LEU A 814 -25.70 -29.17 -48.15
C LEU A 814 -26.22 -29.62 -49.52
N SER A 815 -26.26 -28.71 -50.49
CA SER A 815 -26.72 -28.99 -51.86
C SER A 815 -25.83 -30.04 -52.56
N LEU A 816 -24.51 -29.93 -52.44
CA LEU A 816 -23.58 -30.90 -53.02
C LEU A 816 -23.64 -32.24 -52.29
N GLY A 817 -23.66 -32.21 -50.96
CA GLY A 817 -23.70 -33.39 -50.09
C GLY A 817 -24.95 -34.25 -50.35
N TYR A 818 -26.14 -33.64 -50.41
CA TYR A 818 -27.37 -34.38 -50.73
C TYR A 818 -27.40 -34.89 -52.16
N LYS A 819 -26.80 -34.16 -53.11
CA LYS A 819 -26.71 -34.61 -54.51
C LYS A 819 -25.82 -35.86 -54.61
N LEU A 820 -24.69 -35.89 -53.89
CA LEU A 820 -23.82 -37.06 -53.78
C LEU A 820 -24.50 -38.22 -53.05
N LEU A 821 -25.15 -37.96 -51.92
CA LEU A 821 -25.91 -38.95 -51.15
C LEU A 821 -26.96 -39.64 -52.05
N ILE A 822 -27.72 -38.86 -52.81
CA ILE A 822 -28.76 -39.39 -53.69
C ILE A 822 -28.17 -40.14 -54.88
N LEU A 823 -27.02 -39.71 -55.43
CA LEU A 823 -26.30 -40.46 -56.46
C LEU A 823 -25.74 -41.79 -55.92
N ILE A 824 -25.26 -41.81 -54.68
CA ILE A 824 -24.78 -43.02 -54.01
C ILE A 824 -25.96 -43.95 -53.71
N LEU A 825 -27.08 -43.44 -53.20
CA LEU A 825 -28.31 -44.20 -52.99
C LEU A 825 -28.86 -44.76 -54.30
N LEU A 826 -28.87 -43.98 -55.37
CA LEU A 826 -29.29 -44.44 -56.70
C LEU A 826 -28.37 -45.55 -57.23
N ARG A 827 -27.04 -45.43 -57.04
CA ARG A 827 -26.09 -46.48 -57.42
C ARG A 827 -26.21 -47.73 -56.55
N LEU A 828 -26.46 -47.57 -55.25
CA LEU A 828 -26.72 -48.69 -54.36
C LEU A 828 -28.00 -49.42 -54.76
N ILE A 829 -29.06 -48.68 -55.10
CA ILE A 829 -30.33 -49.22 -55.63
C ILE A 829 -30.10 -49.92 -56.98
N GLU A 830 -29.32 -49.35 -57.91
CA GLU A 830 -28.95 -49.99 -59.18
C GLU A 830 -28.18 -51.30 -58.96
N LYS A 831 -27.19 -51.29 -58.06
CA LYS A 831 -26.37 -52.46 -57.72
C LYS A 831 -27.14 -53.53 -56.93
N PHE A 832 -28.20 -53.15 -56.23
CA PHE A 832 -29.11 -54.07 -55.53
C PHE A 832 -30.14 -54.69 -56.50
N ILE A 833 -30.49 -53.99 -57.58
CA ILE A 833 -31.46 -54.44 -58.60
C ILE A 833 -30.86 -55.51 -59.53
N ASP A 834 -29.54 -55.55 -59.72
CA ASP A 834 -28.88 -56.59 -60.52
C ASP A 834 -28.68 -57.93 -59.78
N GLY A 835 -28.90 -57.97 -58.46
CA GLY A 835 -28.62 -59.15 -57.62
C GLY A 835 -29.82 -60.01 -57.20
N ILE A 836 -31.07 -59.53 -57.36
CA ILE A 836 -32.27 -60.24 -56.85
C ILE A 836 -33.41 -60.13 -57.86
N SER A 837 -34.01 -61.29 -58.19
CA SER A 837 -35.21 -61.40 -59.04
C SER A 837 -36.29 -60.38 -58.65
N TYR A 838 -36.76 -59.64 -59.65
CA TYR A 838 -37.78 -58.59 -59.56
C TYR A 838 -39.08 -59.04 -58.86
N GLN A 839 -39.39 -60.34 -58.82
CA GLN A 839 -40.54 -60.88 -58.09
C GLN A 839 -40.32 -60.98 -56.57
N ALA A 840 -39.09 -61.22 -56.09
CA ALA A 840 -38.78 -61.32 -54.67
C ALA A 840 -38.75 -59.93 -54.00
N PHE A 841 -38.27 -58.90 -54.69
CA PHE A 841 -38.30 -57.52 -54.20
C PHE A 841 -39.72 -56.93 -54.14
N ILE A 842 -40.58 -57.24 -55.12
CA ILE A 842 -42.01 -56.87 -55.08
C ILE A 842 -42.75 -57.62 -53.97
N GLN A 843 -42.38 -58.86 -53.63
CA GLN A 843 -42.95 -59.57 -52.48
C GLN A 843 -42.44 -59.04 -51.14
N MET A 844 -41.16 -58.67 -51.02
CA MET A 844 -40.60 -58.06 -49.81
C MET A 844 -41.19 -56.65 -49.57
N ILE A 845 -41.36 -55.84 -50.63
CA ILE A 845 -42.08 -54.56 -50.56
C ILE A 845 -43.58 -54.79 -50.29
N LYS A 846 -44.23 -55.79 -50.90
CA LYS A 846 -45.63 -56.13 -50.55
C LYS A 846 -45.78 -56.60 -49.11
N HIS A 847 -44.75 -57.19 -48.50
CA HIS A 847 -44.78 -57.61 -47.10
C HIS A 847 -44.45 -56.47 -46.13
N LEU A 848 -43.64 -55.49 -46.55
CA LEU A 848 -43.39 -54.23 -45.83
C LEU A 848 -44.55 -53.22 -45.92
N PHE A 849 -45.37 -53.26 -46.99
CA PHE A 849 -46.42 -52.29 -47.31
C PHE A 849 -47.85 -52.88 -47.36
N ARG A 850 -48.18 -53.90 -46.55
CA ARG A 850 -49.57 -54.36 -46.39
C ARG A 850 -50.12 -53.98 -45.02
N PHE A 851 -50.64 -52.76 -44.87
CA PHE A 851 -51.35 -52.35 -43.66
C PHE A 851 -52.52 -51.40 -43.99
N SER A 852 -53.66 -51.61 -43.34
CA SER A 852 -54.97 -51.08 -43.74
C SER A 852 -55.37 -49.74 -43.13
N ASP A 853 -54.49 -49.05 -42.37
CA ASP A 853 -54.86 -47.80 -41.68
C ASP A 853 -53.88 -46.64 -41.94
N GLU A 854 -54.41 -45.49 -42.38
CA GLU A 854 -53.68 -44.25 -42.72
C GLU A 854 -52.87 -43.68 -41.53
N GLN A 855 -53.33 -43.89 -40.30
CA GLN A 855 -52.67 -43.38 -39.09
C GLN A 855 -51.28 -44.02 -38.89
N GLN A 856 -51.13 -45.33 -39.17
CA GLN A 856 -49.87 -46.05 -38.98
C GLN A 856 -48.78 -45.65 -39.98
N ILE A 857 -49.16 -45.15 -41.17
CA ILE A 857 -48.22 -44.68 -42.20
C ILE A 857 -47.64 -43.31 -41.80
N ILE A 858 -48.48 -42.42 -41.27
CA ILE A 858 -48.06 -41.11 -40.74
C ILE A 858 -47.07 -41.32 -39.59
N ASP A 859 -47.39 -42.21 -38.65
CA ASP A 859 -46.57 -42.44 -37.45
C ASP A 859 -45.20 -43.06 -37.79
N ARG A 860 -45.10 -43.92 -38.82
CA ARG A 860 -43.81 -44.52 -39.25
C ARG A 860 -42.93 -43.58 -40.08
N ILE A 861 -43.51 -42.76 -40.96
CA ILE A 861 -42.75 -41.70 -41.69
C ILE A 861 -42.25 -40.64 -40.71
N HIS A 862 -43.11 -40.27 -39.75
CA HIS A 862 -42.76 -39.40 -38.64
C HIS A 862 -41.58 -39.96 -37.83
N PHE A 863 -41.62 -41.25 -37.46
CA PHE A 863 -40.54 -41.90 -36.72
C PHE A 863 -39.20 -41.89 -37.47
N ILE A 864 -39.20 -42.14 -38.78
CA ILE A 864 -37.97 -42.12 -39.60
C ILE A 864 -37.40 -40.69 -39.71
N LEU A 865 -38.25 -39.68 -39.91
CA LEU A 865 -37.84 -38.27 -39.95
C LEU A 865 -37.29 -37.80 -38.60
N LEU A 866 -37.89 -38.26 -37.51
CA LEU A 866 -37.43 -37.98 -36.15
C LEU A 866 -36.08 -38.64 -35.89
N LEU A 867 -35.92 -39.93 -36.21
CA LEU A 867 -34.68 -40.65 -35.98
C LEU A 867 -33.50 -40.07 -36.78
N THR A 868 -33.73 -39.72 -38.05
CA THR A 868 -32.68 -39.16 -38.93
C THR A 868 -32.25 -37.77 -38.49
N SER A 869 -33.18 -36.91 -38.07
CA SER A 869 -32.87 -35.57 -37.56
C SER A 869 -32.10 -35.62 -36.23
N LEU A 870 -32.50 -36.50 -35.30
CA LEU A 870 -31.80 -36.74 -34.04
C LEU A 870 -30.36 -37.25 -34.27
N CYS A 871 -30.15 -38.20 -35.18
CA CYS A 871 -28.82 -38.71 -35.53
C CYS A 871 -27.91 -37.63 -36.16
N THR A 872 -28.43 -36.79 -37.05
CA THR A 872 -27.63 -35.71 -37.66
C THR A 872 -27.22 -34.63 -36.66
N PHE A 873 -28.08 -34.31 -35.70
CA PHE A 873 -27.78 -33.35 -34.64
C PHE A 873 -26.71 -33.89 -33.67
N TYR A 874 -26.79 -35.17 -33.33
CA TYR A 874 -25.78 -35.84 -32.51
C TYR A 874 -24.40 -35.85 -33.19
N MET A 875 -24.34 -36.14 -34.50
CA MET A 875 -23.07 -36.13 -35.23
C MET A 875 -22.46 -34.73 -35.39
N LEU A 876 -23.25 -33.67 -35.49
CA LEU A 876 -22.74 -32.28 -35.56
C LEU A 876 -22.20 -31.77 -34.22
N SER A 877 -22.78 -32.22 -33.11
CA SER A 877 -22.32 -31.84 -31.77
C SER A 877 -21.09 -32.62 -31.30
N ALA A 878 -20.84 -33.84 -31.80
CA ALA A 878 -19.75 -34.70 -31.32
C ALA A 878 -18.34 -34.35 -31.87
N PHE A 879 -18.21 -33.55 -32.94
CA PHE A 879 -16.94 -33.37 -33.67
C PHE A 879 -16.27 -31.99 -33.56
N ILE A 880 -16.77 -31.08 -32.72
CA ILE A 880 -16.16 -29.76 -32.53
C ILE A 880 -15.34 -29.79 -31.22
N PRO A 881 -14.00 -29.85 -31.25
CA PRO A 881 -13.19 -29.64 -30.06
C PRO A 881 -13.29 -28.17 -29.64
N GLN A 882 -13.58 -27.93 -28.37
CA GLN A 882 -13.61 -26.59 -27.78
C GLN A 882 -12.65 -26.56 -26.58
N SER A 883 -11.98 -25.43 -26.38
CA SER A 883 -11.40 -25.11 -25.07
C SER A 883 -12.57 -24.93 -24.11
N LEU A 884 -12.82 -25.94 -23.28
CA LEU A 884 -13.89 -25.89 -22.31
C LEU A 884 -13.27 -25.35 -21.02
N THR A 885 -13.49 -24.07 -20.78
CA THR A 885 -13.32 -23.50 -19.45
C THR A 885 -14.51 -23.98 -18.64
N LYS A 886 -14.30 -24.97 -17.78
CA LYS A 886 -15.38 -25.45 -16.92
C LYS A 886 -15.43 -24.55 -15.71
N GLU A 887 -16.46 -23.71 -15.70
CA GLU A 887 -16.79 -22.86 -14.57
C GLU A 887 -17.46 -23.71 -13.49
N TYR A 888 -16.82 -23.79 -12.34
CA TYR A 888 -17.39 -24.35 -11.13
C TYR A 888 -17.91 -23.21 -10.26
N HIS A 889 -19.21 -23.20 -10.03
CA HIS A 889 -19.81 -22.28 -9.05
C HIS A 889 -19.55 -22.86 -7.67
N VAL A 890 -18.56 -22.30 -6.97
CA VAL A 890 -18.13 -22.82 -5.67
C VAL A 890 -18.90 -22.09 -4.57
N THR A 891 -19.82 -22.80 -3.92
CA THR A 891 -20.64 -22.22 -2.84
C THR A 891 -20.22 -22.66 -1.44
N SER A 892 -19.29 -23.62 -1.32
CA SER A 892 -18.78 -24.12 -0.04
C SER A 892 -17.31 -24.49 -0.09
N LEU A 893 -16.63 -24.36 1.04
CA LEU A 893 -15.23 -24.74 1.20
C LEU A 893 -14.98 -26.22 0.87
N SER A 894 -15.85 -27.12 1.32
CA SER A 894 -15.75 -28.55 1.03
C SER A 894 -15.77 -28.87 -0.48
N MET A 895 -16.50 -28.07 -1.27
CA MET A 895 -16.54 -28.22 -2.71
C MET A 895 -15.23 -27.74 -3.34
N TYR A 896 -14.67 -26.64 -2.87
CA TYR A 896 -13.35 -26.15 -3.29
C TYR A 896 -12.24 -27.17 -2.98
N GLU A 897 -12.18 -27.69 -1.75
CA GLU A 897 -11.16 -28.68 -1.37
C GLU A 897 -11.23 -29.96 -2.20
N ASN A 898 -12.44 -30.39 -2.59
CA ASN A 898 -12.61 -31.52 -3.49
C ASN A 898 -12.13 -31.20 -4.92
N LEU A 899 -12.34 -29.97 -5.41
CA LEU A 899 -11.84 -29.53 -6.70
C LEU A 899 -10.31 -29.44 -6.71
N VAL A 900 -9.69 -28.91 -5.66
CA VAL A 900 -8.22 -28.87 -5.50
C VAL A 900 -7.60 -30.27 -5.41
N LYS A 901 -8.29 -31.25 -4.80
CA LYS A 901 -7.83 -32.65 -4.82
C LYS A 901 -7.95 -33.29 -6.20
N GLN A 902 -8.92 -32.84 -7.00
CA GLN A 902 -9.21 -33.39 -8.32
C GLN A 902 -8.33 -32.77 -9.42
N PHE A 903 -7.94 -31.50 -9.25
CA PHE A 903 -7.14 -30.71 -10.18
C PHE A 903 -5.96 -30.12 -9.40
N SER A 904 -4.72 -30.42 -9.81
CA SER A 904 -3.51 -29.90 -9.16
C SER A 904 -3.57 -28.37 -9.00
N ASP A 905 -3.07 -27.84 -7.87
CA ASP A 905 -3.14 -26.42 -7.46
C ASP A 905 -2.81 -25.40 -8.57
N SER A 906 -2.04 -25.78 -9.59
CA SER A 906 -1.63 -24.90 -10.69
C SER A 906 -2.66 -24.71 -11.82
N SER A 907 -3.74 -25.51 -11.92
CA SER A 907 -4.71 -25.41 -13.03
C SER A 907 -6.05 -24.76 -12.66
N LEU A 908 -6.40 -24.72 -11.37
CA LEU A 908 -7.67 -24.21 -10.87
C LEU A 908 -7.53 -22.75 -10.43
N GLN A 909 -8.15 -21.81 -11.15
CA GLN A 909 -8.15 -20.39 -10.80
C GLN A 909 -9.52 -19.94 -10.31
N CYS A 910 -9.62 -19.52 -9.06
CA CYS A 910 -10.85 -19.04 -8.43
C CYS A 910 -10.78 -17.53 -8.21
N SER A 911 -11.75 -16.78 -8.74
CA SER A 911 -11.82 -15.33 -8.54
C SER A 911 -12.59 -15.00 -7.26
N CYS A 912 -12.07 -14.08 -6.44
CA CYS A 912 -12.78 -13.56 -5.28
C CYS A 912 -13.81 -12.51 -5.72
N SER A 913 -15.01 -12.54 -5.15
CA SER A 913 -15.99 -11.45 -5.34
C SER A 913 -15.64 -10.23 -4.49
N GLN A 914 -15.00 -10.45 -3.34
CA GLN A 914 -14.46 -9.39 -2.50
C GLN A 914 -12.93 -9.50 -2.43
N ILE A 915 -12.26 -8.59 -3.14
CA ILE A 915 -10.79 -8.54 -3.30
C ILE A 915 -10.10 -7.98 -2.05
N SER A 916 -10.81 -7.14 -1.29
CA SER A 916 -10.30 -6.41 -0.13
C SER A 916 -10.94 -6.94 1.15
N ILE A 917 -10.19 -7.70 1.93
CA ILE A 917 -10.67 -8.39 3.13
C ILE A 917 -9.91 -7.87 4.34
N LYS A 918 -10.59 -7.38 5.37
CA LYS A 918 -9.89 -6.93 6.60
C LYS A 918 -9.19 -8.10 7.28
N TYR A 919 -7.95 -7.90 7.75
CA TYR A 919 -7.20 -8.95 8.46
C TYR A 919 -7.98 -9.48 9.67
N GLU A 920 -8.64 -8.63 10.46
CA GLU A 920 -9.44 -9.01 11.64
C GLU A 920 -10.52 -10.07 11.35
N SER A 921 -10.98 -10.18 10.09
CA SER A 921 -12.04 -11.10 9.70
C SER A 921 -11.57 -12.56 9.68
N PHE A 922 -10.29 -12.83 9.45
CA PHE A 922 -9.74 -14.20 9.33
C PHE A 922 -8.44 -14.43 10.08
N PHE A 923 -7.78 -13.37 10.54
CA PHE A 923 -6.50 -13.41 11.25
C PHE A 923 -6.65 -12.82 12.65
N ASN A 924 -6.05 -13.48 13.64
CA ASN A 924 -5.97 -13.00 15.01
C ASN A 924 -4.54 -13.15 15.52
N ILE A 925 -4.02 -12.12 16.19
CA ILE A 925 -2.69 -12.09 16.80
C ILE A 925 -2.83 -11.58 18.24
N LYS A 926 -2.21 -12.28 19.19
CA LYS A 926 -2.17 -11.88 20.59
C LYS A 926 -0.75 -11.97 21.13
N PRO A 927 -0.19 -10.90 21.71
CA PRO A 927 1.13 -10.94 22.32
C PRO A 927 1.04 -11.57 23.72
N ARG A 928 2.06 -12.34 24.09
CA ARG A 928 2.36 -12.67 25.48
C ARG A 928 3.57 -11.86 25.90
N PHE A 929 3.41 -11.02 26.92
CA PHE A 929 4.50 -10.23 27.46
C PHE A 929 5.31 -11.04 28.49
N HIS A 930 6.54 -10.60 28.72
CA HIS A 930 7.43 -11.15 29.71
C HIS A 930 6.86 -10.97 31.11
N GLU A 931 7.00 -12.00 31.95
CA GLU A 931 6.42 -12.05 33.30
C GLU A 931 6.88 -10.89 34.20
N ILE A 932 8.07 -10.33 33.97
CA ILE A 932 8.57 -9.17 34.70
C ILE A 932 7.58 -7.99 34.64
N CYS A 933 6.90 -7.81 33.51
CA CYS A 933 5.90 -6.75 33.31
C CYS A 933 4.53 -7.04 33.94
N SER A 934 4.37 -8.18 34.61
CA SER A 934 3.19 -8.57 35.41
C SER A 934 3.57 -9.00 36.83
N SER A 935 4.84 -8.88 37.20
CA SER A 935 5.38 -9.28 38.50
C SER A 935 5.21 -8.18 39.55
N GLU A 936 5.48 -8.51 40.82
CA GLU A 936 5.46 -7.54 41.92
C GLU A 936 6.59 -6.48 41.80
N PHE A 937 7.65 -6.75 41.03
CA PHE A 937 8.76 -5.81 40.80
C PHE A 937 8.36 -4.53 40.04
N VAL A 938 7.19 -4.51 39.42
CA VAL A 938 6.62 -3.32 38.74
C VAL A 938 5.38 -2.78 39.44
N SER A 939 5.06 -3.28 40.64
CA SER A 939 3.89 -2.83 41.40
C SER A 939 4.14 -1.49 42.11
N PRO A 940 3.11 -0.65 42.30
CA PRO A 940 3.24 0.58 43.06
C PRO A 940 3.74 0.35 44.49
N GLU A 941 3.29 -0.72 45.15
CA GLU A 941 3.68 -1.05 46.53
C GLU A 941 5.18 -1.32 46.65
N TRP A 942 5.77 -2.02 45.68
CA TRP A 942 7.20 -2.30 45.63
C TRP A 942 8.02 -1.03 45.38
N ILE A 943 7.58 -0.18 44.46
CA ILE A 943 8.25 1.09 44.13
C ILE A 943 8.20 2.03 45.34
N GLU A 944 7.03 2.17 45.99
CA GLU A 944 6.84 2.99 47.18
C GLU A 944 7.66 2.48 48.37
N TYR A 945 7.84 1.16 48.50
CA TYR A 945 8.68 0.58 49.54
C TYR A 945 10.13 1.06 49.45
N TYR A 946 10.76 0.95 48.27
CA TYR A 946 12.12 1.46 48.08
C TYR A 946 12.20 2.97 48.17
N TYR A 947 11.16 3.68 47.73
CA TYR A 947 11.14 5.14 47.87
C TYR A 947 11.11 5.57 49.33
N ASN A 948 10.30 4.91 50.17
CA ASN A 948 10.20 5.22 51.59
C ASN A 948 11.41 4.73 52.41
N ASP A 949 12.01 3.59 52.04
CA ASP A 949 13.29 3.13 52.61
C ASP A 949 14.44 4.06 52.15
N GLY A 950 14.40 4.53 50.91
CA GLY A 950 15.37 5.44 50.29
C GLY A 950 15.23 6.90 50.71
N ASN A 951 14.08 7.34 51.27
CA ASN A 951 13.95 8.63 51.97
C ASN A 951 14.80 8.68 53.25
N LEU A 952 15.44 7.57 53.62
CA LEU A 952 16.60 7.52 54.49
C LEU A 952 17.91 7.71 53.67
N SER A 953 17.91 8.55 52.63
CA SER A 953 19.01 8.77 51.66
C SER A 953 20.34 9.21 52.29
N SER A 954 20.32 9.56 53.57
CA SER A 954 21.51 9.73 54.41
C SER A 954 22.20 8.41 54.82
N GLN A 955 21.59 7.25 54.58
CA GLN A 955 22.06 5.93 55.04
C GLN A 955 22.80 5.13 53.96
N TYR A 956 22.57 5.40 52.68
CA TYR A 956 23.15 4.64 51.56
C TYR A 956 23.99 5.56 50.67
N ALA A 957 25.12 5.05 50.19
CA ALA A 957 25.98 5.78 49.26
C ALA A 957 25.46 5.67 47.81
N PHE A 958 25.90 6.56 46.93
CA PHE A 958 25.44 6.62 45.53
C PHE A 958 25.83 5.39 44.69
N ASP A 959 26.76 4.57 45.17
CA ASP A 959 27.18 3.28 44.63
C ASP A 959 26.39 2.08 45.19
N ASP A 960 25.51 2.32 46.16
CA ASP A 960 24.53 1.35 46.64
C ASP A 960 23.31 1.36 45.72
N PHE A 961 22.93 0.22 45.15
CA PHE A 961 21.79 0.16 44.22
C PHE A 961 20.49 0.64 44.88
N ARG A 962 20.32 0.42 46.20
CA ARG A 962 19.12 0.80 46.96
C ARG A 962 18.86 2.30 46.93
N TYR A 963 19.92 3.10 46.77
CA TYR A 963 19.83 4.55 46.61
C TYR A 963 19.01 4.96 45.37
N SER A 964 19.06 4.16 44.29
CA SER A 964 18.36 4.43 43.03
C SER A 964 17.26 3.42 42.68
N ALA A 965 17.04 2.41 43.53
CA ALA A 965 16.20 1.25 43.24
C ALA A 965 14.75 1.61 42.89
N SER A 966 14.13 2.53 43.63
CA SER A 966 12.76 2.99 43.36
C SER A 966 12.61 3.51 41.92
N PHE A 967 13.58 4.30 41.44
CA PHE A 967 13.57 4.87 40.10
C PHE A 967 13.88 3.84 39.02
N GLN A 968 14.75 2.86 39.30
CA GLN A 968 14.98 1.73 38.39
C GLN A 968 13.70 0.91 38.19
N PHE A 969 13.02 0.52 39.27
CA PHE A 969 11.77 -0.25 39.19
C PHE A 969 10.62 0.57 38.59
N GLN A 970 10.57 1.86 38.87
CA GLN A 970 9.62 2.76 38.22
C GLN A 970 9.87 2.87 36.71
N GLY A 971 11.14 2.99 36.29
CA GLY A 971 11.53 2.96 34.89
C GLY A 971 11.10 1.66 34.21
N LEU A 972 11.33 0.52 34.86
CA LEU A 972 10.89 -0.79 34.39
C LEU A 972 9.37 -0.87 34.21
N ALA A 973 8.61 -0.40 35.21
CA ALA A 973 7.15 -0.38 35.17
C ALA A 973 6.62 0.48 34.01
N LEU A 974 7.21 1.66 33.80
CA LEU A 974 6.85 2.58 32.71
C LEU A 974 7.19 1.99 31.34
N LEU A 975 8.37 1.40 31.16
CA LEU A 975 8.78 0.75 29.91
C LEU A 975 7.91 -0.47 29.60
N CYS A 976 7.53 -1.25 30.61
CA CYS A 976 6.57 -2.34 30.47
C CYS A 976 5.19 -1.84 30.02
N ARG A 977 4.68 -0.76 30.62
CA ARG A 977 3.41 -0.14 30.24
C ARG A 977 3.44 0.38 28.81
N LEU A 978 4.50 1.09 28.43
CA LEU A 978 4.67 1.62 27.07
C LEU A 978 4.81 0.51 26.04
N SER A 979 5.57 -0.54 26.35
CA SER A 979 5.70 -1.70 25.46
C SER A 979 4.35 -2.35 25.17
N LYS A 980 3.52 -2.55 26.20
CA LYS A 980 2.15 -3.07 26.05
C LYS A 980 1.29 -2.17 25.16
N LYS A 981 1.26 -0.87 25.48
CA LYS A 981 0.48 0.12 24.71
C LYS A 981 0.89 0.17 23.23
N ILE A 982 2.19 0.23 22.95
CA ILE A 982 2.71 0.26 21.58
C ILE A 982 2.27 -0.99 20.82
N VAL A 983 2.44 -2.17 21.41
CA VAL A 983 2.04 -3.43 20.77
C VAL A 983 0.54 -3.49 20.52
N ASP A 984 -0.28 -3.07 21.48
CA ASP A 984 -1.75 -3.07 21.35
C ASP A 984 -2.23 -2.09 20.26
N ASP A 985 -1.64 -0.88 20.21
CA ASP A 985 -1.94 0.12 19.17
C ASP A 985 -1.56 -0.39 17.78
N GLU A 986 -0.37 -0.97 17.64
CA GLU A 986 0.15 -1.49 16.38
C GLU A 986 -0.62 -2.73 15.90
N ILE A 987 -1.00 -3.63 16.81
CA ILE A 987 -1.88 -4.76 16.47
C ILE A 987 -3.25 -4.26 16.02
N SER A 988 -3.82 -3.27 16.71
CA SER A 988 -5.11 -2.68 16.34
C SER A 988 -5.07 -2.04 14.95
N GLN A 989 -3.98 -1.34 14.62
CA GLN A 989 -3.75 -0.81 13.28
C GLN A 989 -3.50 -1.92 12.25
N LEU A 990 -2.81 -3.00 12.62
CA LEU A 990 -2.52 -4.11 11.72
C LEU A 990 -3.79 -4.87 11.32
N ILE A 991 -4.64 -5.24 12.28
CA ILE A 991 -5.83 -6.07 12.01
C ILE A 991 -6.91 -5.30 11.24
N THR A 992 -6.89 -3.97 11.28
CA THR A 992 -7.80 -3.11 10.52
C THR A 992 -7.35 -2.89 9.07
N ARG A 993 -6.11 -3.27 8.69
CA ARG A 993 -5.65 -3.24 7.30
C ARG A 993 -6.40 -4.25 6.44
N TYR A 994 -6.39 -3.99 5.13
CA TYR A 994 -6.95 -4.88 4.13
C TYR A 994 -5.88 -5.81 3.56
N PHE A 995 -6.19 -7.10 3.59
CA PHE A 995 -5.56 -8.11 2.75
C PHE A 995 -6.19 -8.03 1.35
N ILE A 996 -5.34 -7.82 0.33
CA ILE A 996 -5.77 -7.63 -1.06
C ILE A 996 -5.31 -8.82 -1.91
N ASP A 997 -6.28 -9.54 -2.46
CA ASP A 997 -6.05 -10.57 -3.49
C ASP A 997 -7.26 -10.72 -4.41
N ALA A 998 -7.01 -10.78 -5.72
CA ALA A 998 -8.05 -10.99 -6.72
C ALA A 998 -8.42 -12.47 -6.87
N GLN A 999 -7.54 -13.37 -6.43
CA GLN A 999 -7.72 -14.81 -6.50
C GLN A 999 -7.81 -15.43 -5.11
N LEU A 1000 -8.62 -16.48 -4.99
CA LEU A 1000 -8.65 -17.28 -3.77
C LEU A 1000 -7.33 -18.04 -3.64
N LEU A 1001 -6.54 -17.68 -2.62
CA LEU A 1001 -5.29 -18.37 -2.32
C LEU A 1001 -5.57 -19.74 -1.68
N SER A 1002 -4.70 -20.73 -1.93
CA SER A 1002 -4.71 -21.98 -1.19
C SER A 1002 -4.36 -21.74 0.29
N SER A 1003 -4.77 -22.65 1.17
CA SER A 1003 -4.50 -22.56 2.61
C SER A 1003 -3.00 -22.45 2.92
N HIS A 1004 -2.17 -23.18 2.18
CA HIS A 1004 -0.72 -23.08 2.29
C HIS A 1004 -0.20 -21.68 1.91
N LEU A 1005 -0.62 -21.16 0.75
CA LEU A 1005 -0.14 -19.88 0.23
C LEU A 1005 -0.65 -18.69 1.06
N LEU A 1006 -1.88 -18.77 1.59
CA LEU A 1006 -2.39 -17.79 2.55
C LEU A 1006 -1.54 -17.79 3.82
N ASN A 1007 -1.25 -18.96 4.39
CA ASN A 1007 -0.42 -19.05 5.59
C ASN A 1007 0.99 -18.49 5.37
N GLU A 1008 1.64 -18.85 4.26
CA GLU A 1008 2.96 -18.33 3.91
C GLU A 1008 2.97 -16.79 3.78
N ARG A 1009 1.94 -16.23 3.13
CA ARG A 1009 1.81 -14.78 2.95
C ARG A 1009 1.53 -14.04 4.26
N VAL A 1010 0.67 -14.59 5.12
CA VAL A 1010 0.40 -14.01 6.44
C VAL A 1010 1.62 -14.14 7.36
N GLN A 1011 2.34 -15.26 7.35
CA GLN A 1011 3.57 -15.43 8.16
C GLN A 1011 4.70 -14.50 7.71
N THR A 1012 4.86 -14.30 6.40
CA THR A 1012 5.72 -13.26 5.84
C THR A 1012 5.38 -11.89 6.45
N PHE A 1013 4.11 -11.51 6.40
CA PHE A 1013 3.64 -10.23 6.93
C PHE A 1013 3.84 -10.09 8.45
N ILE A 1014 3.66 -11.17 9.21
CA ILE A 1014 3.94 -11.21 10.65
C ILE A 1014 5.43 -10.99 10.93
N ASN A 1015 6.31 -11.65 10.18
CA ASN A 1015 7.76 -11.48 10.35
C ASN A 1015 8.17 -10.03 10.08
N ASP A 1016 7.58 -9.39 9.07
CA ASP A 1016 7.83 -7.98 8.75
C ASP A 1016 7.34 -7.06 9.88
N PHE A 1017 6.15 -7.33 10.42
CA PHE A 1017 5.60 -6.62 11.57
C PHE A 1017 6.49 -6.74 12.82
N GLN A 1018 6.97 -7.95 13.13
CA GLN A 1018 7.82 -8.21 14.28
C GLN A 1018 9.17 -7.50 14.20
N LEU A 1019 9.69 -7.27 12.99
CA LEU A 1019 10.97 -6.58 12.77
C LEU A 1019 10.83 -5.06 12.76
N THR A 1020 9.78 -4.52 12.14
CA THR A 1020 9.62 -3.06 11.98
C THR A 1020 9.15 -2.38 13.27
N MET A 1021 8.31 -3.04 14.06
CA MET A 1021 7.63 -2.43 15.19
C MET A 1021 8.58 -2.04 16.35
N PRO A 1022 9.55 -2.87 16.80
CA PRO A 1022 10.48 -2.48 17.86
C PRO A 1022 11.46 -1.38 17.46
N ASN A 1023 11.78 -1.26 16.16
CA ASN A 1023 12.81 -0.35 15.67
C ASN A 1023 12.47 1.13 15.90
N LEU A 1024 11.21 1.53 15.72
CA LEU A 1024 10.79 2.93 15.92
C LEU A 1024 10.88 3.34 17.39
N PHE A 1025 10.42 2.46 18.29
CA PHE A 1025 10.53 2.64 19.74
C PHE A 1025 12.00 2.73 20.15
N LEU A 1026 12.83 1.78 19.68
CA LEU A 1026 14.24 1.72 20.03
C LEU A 1026 15.01 2.95 19.54
N SER A 1027 14.76 3.41 18.31
CA SER A 1027 15.39 4.63 17.77
C SER A 1027 15.09 5.84 18.64
N THR A 1028 13.83 6.00 19.06
CA THR A 1028 13.41 7.11 19.91
C THR A 1028 13.99 7.01 21.32
N LEU A 1029 13.99 5.82 21.93
CA LEU A 1029 14.57 5.57 23.25
C LEU A 1029 16.07 5.87 23.24
N LEU A 1030 16.79 5.38 22.23
CA LEU A 1030 18.22 5.62 22.07
C LEU A 1030 18.50 7.11 21.89
N LEU A 1031 17.73 7.80 21.05
CA LEU A 1031 17.87 9.24 20.86
C LEU A 1031 17.75 9.98 22.21
N ILE A 1032 16.67 9.75 22.98
CA ILE A 1032 16.44 10.41 24.27
C ILE A 1032 17.58 10.11 25.25
N ARG A 1033 18.02 8.85 25.36
CA ARG A 1033 19.12 8.44 26.24
C ARG A 1033 20.43 9.14 25.88
N GLU A 1034 20.80 9.14 24.60
CA GLU A 1034 22.04 9.79 24.14
C GLU A 1034 21.97 11.31 24.33
N THR A 1035 20.86 11.96 24.01
CA THR A 1035 20.72 13.41 24.21
C THR A 1035 20.70 13.79 25.69
N THR A 1036 20.15 12.95 26.56
CA THR A 1036 20.15 13.18 28.02
C THR A 1036 21.56 13.09 28.57
N GLY A 1037 22.28 12.01 28.23
CA GLY A 1037 23.65 11.79 28.71
C GLY A 1037 24.64 12.81 28.17
N THR A 1038 24.58 13.11 26.87
CA THR A 1038 25.53 14.02 26.21
C THR A 1038 25.30 15.49 26.57
N ASN A 1039 24.08 15.90 26.88
CA ASN A 1039 23.82 17.22 27.48
C ASN A 1039 24.21 17.29 28.96
N MET A 1040 24.68 16.18 29.55
CA MET A 1040 25.07 16.05 30.95
C MET A 1040 23.94 16.47 31.90
N ILE A 1041 22.69 16.14 31.57
CA ILE A 1041 21.53 16.57 32.36
C ILE A 1041 21.61 15.95 33.75
N MET A 1042 21.69 16.79 34.78
CA MET A 1042 21.80 16.37 36.17
C MET A 1042 20.49 15.70 36.64
N ASN A 1043 20.58 14.73 37.55
CA ASN A 1043 19.42 14.16 38.21
C ASN A 1043 19.25 14.66 39.65
N THR A 1044 18.02 14.62 40.16
CA THR A 1044 17.66 15.12 41.49
C THR A 1044 18.28 14.29 42.62
N ILE A 1045 18.71 13.07 42.35
CA ILE A 1045 19.40 12.21 43.31
C ILE A 1045 20.93 12.28 43.22
N SER A 1046 21.47 13.15 42.37
CA SER A 1046 22.92 13.39 42.23
C SER A 1046 23.79 12.14 41.98
N THR A 1047 23.27 11.13 41.28
CA THR A 1047 24.05 9.92 40.92
C THR A 1047 24.96 10.15 39.72
N ASN A 1048 24.70 11.16 38.88
CA ASN A 1048 25.57 11.47 37.73
C ASN A 1048 26.49 12.67 37.97
N TRP A 1049 25.96 13.75 38.53
CA TRP A 1049 26.67 14.98 38.88
C TRP A 1049 26.25 15.38 40.28
N LYS A 1050 27.15 16.01 41.03
CA LYS A 1050 26.87 16.54 42.37
C LYS A 1050 27.54 17.89 42.56
N PHE A 1051 27.08 18.65 43.55
CA PHE A 1051 27.79 19.86 43.95
C PHE A 1051 29.10 19.54 44.69
N SER A 1052 30.12 20.34 44.40
CA SER A 1052 31.41 20.29 45.06
C SER A 1052 31.30 20.85 46.47
N THR A 1053 31.78 20.09 47.46
CA THR A 1053 31.77 20.50 48.88
C THR A 1053 32.95 21.39 49.27
N THR A 1054 33.90 21.62 48.35
CA THR A 1054 35.10 22.45 48.63
C THR A 1054 34.86 23.95 48.51
N ASP A 1055 33.65 24.36 48.10
CA ASP A 1055 33.37 25.73 47.66
C ASP A 1055 32.70 26.62 48.74
N PHE A 1056 32.69 26.18 50.00
CA PHE A 1056 32.11 26.97 51.10
C PHE A 1056 33.05 28.11 51.59
N PRO A 1057 32.55 29.31 51.95
CA PRO A 1057 33.36 30.53 51.87
C PRO A 1057 34.32 30.73 53.04
N GLY A 1058 35.59 30.93 52.67
CA GLY A 1058 36.23 32.18 53.07
C GLY A 1058 35.68 33.38 52.27
N LEU A 1059 35.49 33.28 50.94
CA LEU A 1059 35.16 34.44 50.06
C LEU A 1059 34.52 34.09 48.66
N GLY A 1060 33.98 32.89 48.41
CA GLY A 1060 33.41 32.51 47.09
C GLY A 1060 31.88 32.33 47.10
N TRP A 1061 31.17 32.83 46.08
CA TRP A 1061 29.70 32.85 45.99
C TRP A 1061 29.12 31.84 44.97
N ALA A 1062 29.95 31.22 44.11
CA ALA A 1062 29.49 30.25 43.11
C ALA A 1062 29.61 28.80 43.62
N ALA A 1063 28.62 27.95 43.34
CA ALA A 1063 28.68 26.52 43.58
C ALA A 1063 29.07 25.80 42.27
N HIS A 1064 30.02 24.88 42.30
CA HIS A 1064 30.41 24.11 41.12
C HIS A 1064 29.90 22.66 41.17
N THR A 1065 29.48 22.11 40.04
CA THR A 1065 29.15 20.69 39.89
C THR A 1065 30.34 19.87 39.43
N VAL A 1066 30.46 18.65 39.95
CA VAL A 1066 31.49 17.67 39.57
C VAL A 1066 30.84 16.34 39.18
N PRO A 1067 31.40 15.62 38.19
CA PRO A 1067 30.85 14.34 37.78
C PRO A 1067 31.14 13.26 38.83
N ILE A 1068 30.20 12.33 38.98
CA ILE A 1068 30.38 11.12 39.76
C ILE A 1068 31.25 10.12 38.99
N VAL A 1069 32.01 9.31 39.71
CA VAL A 1069 32.87 8.26 39.16
C VAL A 1069 32.46 6.91 39.74
N TYR A 1070 32.16 5.98 38.85
CA TYR A 1070 31.76 4.60 39.14
C TYR A 1070 32.91 3.67 38.75
N GLY A 1071 33.70 3.24 39.74
CA GLY A 1071 34.95 2.51 39.49
C GLY A 1071 35.97 3.37 38.73
N ASN A 1072 36.30 2.99 37.50
CA ASN A 1072 37.18 3.77 36.61
C ASN A 1072 36.42 4.58 35.55
N CYS A 1073 35.09 4.59 35.58
CA CYS A 1073 34.25 5.23 34.58
C CYS A 1073 33.64 6.51 35.16
N SER A 1074 33.87 7.66 34.51
CA SER A 1074 33.31 8.95 34.93
C SER A 1074 32.06 9.30 34.13
N CYS A 1075 31.04 9.83 34.82
CA CYS A 1075 29.80 10.29 34.20
C CYS A 1075 29.99 11.45 33.21
N SER A 1076 31.14 12.15 33.22
CA SER A 1076 31.47 13.17 32.22
C SER A 1076 32.03 12.61 30.91
N ILE A 1077 32.42 11.32 30.89
CA ILE A 1077 32.95 10.60 29.73
C ILE A 1077 31.88 9.71 29.10
N SER A 1078 31.04 9.09 29.94
CA SER A 1078 29.96 8.21 29.50
C SER A 1078 28.80 8.24 30.48
N SER A 1079 27.58 8.42 29.97
CA SER A 1079 26.36 8.28 30.76
C SER A 1079 26.07 6.83 31.19
N LYS A 1080 26.78 5.86 30.59
CA LYS A 1080 26.53 4.42 30.78
C LYS A 1080 27.38 3.80 31.89
N CYS A 1081 28.14 4.59 32.66
CA CYS A 1081 28.96 4.06 33.73
C CYS A 1081 28.09 3.41 34.82
N VAL A 1082 28.42 2.15 35.16
CA VAL A 1082 27.76 1.35 36.20
C VAL A 1082 28.79 0.54 36.98
N ILE A 1083 28.43 0.13 38.20
CA ILE A 1083 29.16 -0.85 39.00
C ILE A 1083 28.21 -1.88 39.63
N PRO A 1084 28.70 -3.11 39.88
CA PRO A 1084 27.96 -4.10 40.66
C PRO A 1084 27.71 -3.62 42.09
N SER A 1085 26.49 -3.83 42.57
CA SER A 1085 26.06 -3.48 43.93
C SER A 1085 24.98 -4.46 44.39
N GLN A 1086 25.32 -5.37 45.32
CA GLN A 1086 24.42 -6.39 45.90
C GLN A 1086 23.66 -7.24 44.86
N ASN A 1087 24.37 -7.77 43.84
CA ASN A 1087 23.82 -8.50 42.69
C ASN A 1087 22.95 -7.67 41.72
N MET A 1088 22.89 -6.35 41.95
CA MET A 1088 22.25 -5.36 41.09
C MET A 1088 23.30 -4.39 40.54
N LEU A 1089 22.86 -3.31 39.88
CA LEU A 1089 23.74 -2.27 39.33
C LEU A 1089 23.36 -0.89 39.90
N ALA A 1090 24.38 -0.09 40.19
CA ALA A 1090 24.28 1.36 40.43
C ALA A 1090 25.10 2.09 39.36
N GLY A 1091 24.72 3.30 38.96
CA GLY A 1091 25.40 4.02 37.89
C GLY A 1091 24.93 5.46 37.72
N CYS A 1092 25.50 6.15 36.71
CA CYS A 1092 25.25 7.58 36.49
C CYS A 1092 23.76 7.88 36.40
N TYR A 1093 23.05 7.13 35.56
CA TYR A 1093 21.61 7.24 35.39
C TYR A 1093 20.94 5.93 35.84
N PRO A 1094 19.90 5.98 36.69
CA PRO A 1094 19.19 4.77 37.12
C PRO A 1094 18.66 3.95 35.94
N LEU A 1095 18.20 4.60 34.86
CA LEU A 1095 17.77 3.89 33.65
C LEU A 1095 18.93 3.12 32.98
N GLU A 1096 20.13 3.69 32.93
CA GLU A 1096 21.29 3.01 32.33
C GLU A 1096 21.75 1.82 33.19
N ALA A 1097 21.68 1.95 34.51
CA ALA A 1097 21.91 0.84 35.44
C ALA A 1097 20.88 -0.28 35.26
N LEU A 1098 19.59 0.06 35.15
CA LEU A 1098 18.51 -0.88 34.89
C LEU A 1098 18.72 -1.62 33.57
N LEU A 1099 19.00 -0.89 32.48
CA LEU A 1099 19.11 -1.48 31.14
C LEU A 1099 20.28 -2.46 31.02
N GLN A 1100 21.38 -2.23 31.75
CA GLN A 1100 22.53 -3.12 31.77
C GLN A 1100 22.38 -4.33 32.72
N LEU A 1101 21.34 -4.35 33.55
CA LEU A 1101 21.08 -5.42 34.52
C LEU A 1101 20.64 -6.71 33.81
N THR A 1102 21.13 -7.86 34.29
CA THR A 1102 20.66 -9.18 33.85
C THR A 1102 19.46 -9.66 34.67
N LEU A 1103 18.65 -10.55 34.11
CA LEU A 1103 17.51 -11.10 34.85
C LEU A 1103 17.87 -12.12 35.95
N GLN A 1104 19.14 -12.47 36.13
CA GLN A 1104 19.60 -13.53 37.02
C GLN A 1104 18.98 -13.50 38.42
N CYS A 1105 18.97 -12.33 39.08
CA CYS A 1105 18.42 -12.24 40.43
C CYS A 1105 16.90 -12.44 40.47
N PHE A 1106 16.16 -11.97 39.46
CA PHE A 1106 14.69 -12.09 39.41
C PHE A 1106 14.20 -13.54 39.27
N TYR A 1107 15.05 -14.42 38.74
CA TYR A 1107 14.80 -15.84 38.58
C TYR A 1107 15.18 -16.70 39.78
N ASP A 1108 15.88 -16.11 40.76
CA ASP A 1108 16.44 -16.85 41.89
C ASP A 1108 15.83 -16.35 43.21
N GLN A 1109 14.97 -17.18 43.80
CA GLN A 1109 14.35 -16.87 45.08
C GLN A 1109 15.39 -16.63 46.19
N GLN A 1110 16.56 -17.30 46.16
CA GLN A 1110 17.61 -17.05 47.14
C GLN A 1110 18.25 -15.67 46.97
N CYS A 1111 18.37 -15.20 45.72
CA CYS A 1111 18.81 -13.83 45.43
C CYS A 1111 17.77 -12.80 45.88
N ILE A 1112 16.48 -13.11 45.71
CA ILE A 1112 15.40 -12.21 46.13
C ILE A 1112 15.30 -12.13 47.66
N ASP A 1113 15.38 -13.27 48.34
CA ASP A 1113 15.25 -13.38 49.80
C ASP A 1113 16.51 -12.90 50.55
N SER A 1114 17.60 -12.64 49.83
CA SER A 1114 18.83 -12.06 50.37
C SER A 1114 18.53 -10.71 51.03
N THR A 1115 18.71 -10.61 52.35
CA THR A 1115 18.53 -9.36 53.10
C THR A 1115 19.50 -8.25 52.69
N GLU A 1116 20.60 -8.63 52.03
CA GLU A 1116 21.53 -7.68 51.42
C GLU A 1116 20.99 -7.16 50.08
N THR A 1117 20.23 -7.95 49.32
CA THR A 1117 19.72 -7.57 48.00
C THR A 1117 18.33 -6.95 48.12
N PHE A 1118 17.33 -7.60 48.71
CA PHE A 1118 16.03 -6.99 48.96
C PHE A 1118 15.62 -7.14 50.43
N LYS A 1119 15.10 -6.07 51.03
CA LYS A 1119 14.62 -6.10 52.42
C LYS A 1119 13.22 -6.74 52.43
N ALA A 1120 12.94 -7.58 53.44
CA ALA A 1120 11.90 -8.62 53.41
C ALA A 1120 10.49 -8.11 53.03
N MET A 1121 10.15 -8.26 51.75
CA MET A 1121 8.80 -8.32 51.22
C MET A 1121 8.67 -9.72 50.59
N ASN A 1122 7.57 -10.43 50.86
CA ASN A 1122 7.40 -11.84 50.47
C ASN A 1122 7.11 -11.98 48.96
N ILE A 1123 8.11 -11.67 48.12
CA ILE A 1123 8.01 -11.62 46.67
C ILE A 1123 8.48 -12.92 46.04
N SER A 1124 7.73 -13.42 45.07
CA SER A 1124 8.09 -14.60 44.31
C SER A 1124 8.99 -14.30 43.12
N SER A 1125 9.98 -15.16 42.88
CA SER A 1125 10.73 -15.25 41.62
C SER A 1125 9.82 -15.47 40.40
N ILE A 1126 10.25 -14.98 39.24
CA ILE A 1126 9.52 -15.10 37.97
C ILE A 1126 9.78 -16.46 37.27
N ASN A 1127 8.83 -16.96 36.46
CA ASN A 1127 8.96 -18.21 35.73
C ASN A 1127 9.74 -18.09 34.41
N SER A 1128 10.23 -19.23 33.92
CA SER A 1128 11.11 -19.35 32.74
C SER A 1128 10.68 -18.49 31.54
N SER A 1129 11.64 -17.77 30.97
CA SER A 1129 11.48 -16.95 29.76
C SER A 1129 12.16 -17.61 28.55
N ARG A 1130 11.80 -17.18 27.34
CA ARG A 1130 12.58 -17.47 26.12
C ARG A 1130 13.96 -16.82 26.13
N PHE A 1131 14.13 -15.75 26.89
CA PHE A 1131 15.40 -15.05 27.02
C PHE A 1131 16.33 -15.84 27.94
N ASN A 1132 17.62 -15.87 27.59
CA ASN A 1132 18.62 -16.45 28.48
C ASN A 1132 18.68 -15.63 29.78
N ILE A 1133 18.86 -16.28 30.93
CA ILE A 1133 18.97 -15.61 32.24
C ILE A 1133 20.08 -14.54 32.30
N ASN A 1134 21.13 -14.68 31.48
CA ASN A 1134 22.23 -13.72 31.35
C ASN A 1134 21.93 -12.57 30.37
N THR A 1135 20.73 -12.51 29.80
CA THR A 1135 20.30 -11.44 28.89
C THR A 1135 20.05 -10.16 29.68
N THR A 1136 20.50 -9.02 29.15
CA THR A 1136 20.25 -7.71 29.76
C THR A 1136 18.80 -7.27 29.58
N LEU A 1137 18.29 -6.47 30.51
CA LEU A 1137 16.98 -5.84 30.39
C LEU A 1137 16.87 -4.97 29.13
N GLU A 1138 17.96 -4.33 28.70
CA GLU A 1138 18.01 -3.61 27.42
C GLU A 1138 17.60 -4.52 26.25
N THR A 1139 18.12 -5.73 26.17
CA THR A 1139 17.80 -6.65 25.08
C THR A 1139 16.32 -7.07 25.10
N ILE A 1140 15.74 -7.20 26.28
CA ILE A 1140 14.33 -7.57 26.47
C ILE A 1140 13.42 -6.40 26.10
N ILE A 1141 13.76 -5.18 26.52
CA ILE A 1141 13.05 -3.94 26.19
C ILE A 1141 13.18 -3.61 24.70
N ASN A 1142 14.33 -3.90 24.07
CA ASN A 1142 14.52 -3.76 22.62
C ASN A 1142 13.61 -4.69 21.81
N GLN A 1143 13.03 -5.71 22.45
CA GLN A 1143 12.01 -6.59 21.88
C GLN A 1143 10.62 -6.34 22.48
N LEU A 1144 10.41 -5.14 23.05
CA LEU A 1144 9.15 -4.66 23.65
C LEU A 1144 8.58 -5.62 24.69
N THR A 1145 9.47 -6.29 25.41
CA THR A 1145 9.15 -7.26 26.46
C THR A 1145 8.23 -8.38 25.98
N ILE A 1146 8.28 -8.75 24.69
CA ILE A 1146 7.43 -9.80 24.12
C ILE A 1146 8.10 -11.17 24.26
N GLU A 1147 7.36 -12.15 24.78
CA GLU A 1147 7.74 -13.56 24.82
C GLU A 1147 7.32 -14.28 23.54
N GLU A 1148 6.07 -14.16 23.13
CA GLU A 1148 5.57 -14.84 21.94
C GLU A 1148 4.38 -14.11 21.35
N TYR A 1149 4.19 -14.28 20.04
CA TYR A 1149 2.96 -13.89 19.36
C TYR A 1149 2.14 -15.14 19.08
N LEU A 1150 0.96 -15.24 19.70
CA LEU A 1150 0.00 -16.29 19.44
C LEU A 1150 -0.83 -15.89 18.22
N THR A 1151 -0.58 -16.53 17.08
CA THR A 1151 -1.25 -16.25 15.81
C THR A 1151 -2.24 -17.36 15.44
N ASN A 1152 -3.43 -16.99 14.98
CA ASN A 1152 -4.43 -17.92 14.47
C ASN A 1152 -4.98 -17.41 13.13
N ILE A 1153 -4.86 -18.23 12.08
CA ILE A 1153 -5.33 -17.95 10.72
C ILE A 1153 -6.49 -18.91 10.43
N SER A 1154 -7.68 -18.36 10.16
CA SER A 1154 -8.89 -19.12 9.84
C SER A 1154 -9.15 -19.10 8.34
N TYR A 1155 -8.74 -20.18 7.67
CA TYR A 1155 -8.97 -20.33 6.23
C TYR A 1155 -10.46 -20.29 5.87
N ASP A 1156 -11.33 -20.94 6.65
CA ASP A 1156 -12.78 -20.93 6.44
C ASP A 1156 -13.37 -19.52 6.41
N LYS A 1157 -12.92 -18.65 7.34
CA LYS A 1157 -13.37 -17.26 7.39
C LYS A 1157 -12.84 -16.48 6.18
N TYR A 1158 -11.57 -16.66 5.83
CA TYR A 1158 -11.00 -16.06 4.62
C TYR A 1158 -11.77 -16.48 3.36
N PHE A 1159 -12.02 -17.78 3.19
CA PHE A 1159 -12.81 -18.34 2.09
C PHE A 1159 -14.20 -17.70 2.00
N ASN A 1160 -14.90 -17.59 3.13
CA ASN A 1160 -16.24 -17.00 3.18
C ASN A 1160 -16.23 -15.50 2.88
N GLN A 1161 -15.18 -14.77 3.26
CA GLN A 1161 -15.03 -13.34 2.96
C GLN A 1161 -14.64 -13.10 1.49
N CYS A 1162 -13.74 -13.91 0.93
CA CYS A 1162 -13.41 -13.88 -0.50
C CYS A 1162 -14.64 -14.21 -1.36
N ALA A 1163 -15.53 -15.08 -0.85
CA ALA A 1163 -16.77 -15.52 -1.49
C ALA A 1163 -16.55 -15.85 -2.98
N PRO A 1164 -15.76 -16.91 -3.28
CA PRO A 1164 -15.36 -17.24 -4.64
C PRO A 1164 -16.61 -17.60 -5.48
N THR A 1165 -16.93 -16.80 -6.49
CA THR A 1165 -18.15 -17.01 -7.30
C THR A 1165 -17.94 -18.04 -8.41
N SER A 1166 -16.74 -18.05 -8.98
CA SER A 1166 -16.42 -18.89 -10.13
C SER A 1166 -14.95 -19.31 -10.14
N CYS A 1167 -14.76 -20.62 -10.25
CA CYS A 1167 -13.47 -21.25 -10.43
C CYS A 1167 -13.37 -21.82 -11.84
N PHE A 1168 -12.27 -21.52 -12.52
CA PHE A 1168 -12.02 -21.90 -13.89
C PHE A 1168 -10.95 -22.99 -13.92
N ASP A 1169 -11.30 -24.10 -14.53
CA ASP A 1169 -10.33 -25.11 -14.97
C ASP A 1169 -10.39 -25.16 -16.50
N SER A 1170 -9.22 -25.02 -17.13
CA SER A 1170 -9.10 -24.93 -18.58
C SER A 1170 -8.54 -26.25 -19.12
N TYR A 1171 -9.40 -27.06 -19.75
CA TYR A 1171 -8.98 -28.32 -20.34
C TYR A 1171 -9.58 -28.52 -21.74
N ILE A 1172 -8.91 -29.34 -22.54
CA ILE A 1172 -9.34 -29.66 -23.92
C ILE A 1172 -10.17 -30.94 -23.85
N ASP A 1173 -11.48 -30.85 -24.11
CA ASP A 1173 -12.38 -32.01 -24.05
C ASP A 1173 -13.39 -32.05 -25.21
N ARG A 1174 -14.04 -33.20 -25.39
CA ARG A 1174 -15.08 -33.45 -26.39
C ARG A 1174 -16.45 -33.43 -25.70
N ASN A 1175 -17.50 -33.00 -26.41
CA ASN A 1175 -18.85 -32.88 -25.85
C ASN A 1175 -19.32 -34.17 -25.14
N ASN A 1176 -19.85 -34.01 -23.92
CA ASN A 1176 -20.31 -35.12 -23.09
C ASN A 1176 -21.68 -35.65 -23.59
N PHE A 1177 -21.85 -36.97 -23.59
CA PHE A 1177 -23.03 -37.69 -24.11
C PHE A 1177 -24.36 -37.16 -23.56
N ILE A 1178 -24.38 -36.75 -22.29
CA ILE A 1178 -25.57 -36.25 -21.59
C ILE A 1178 -26.04 -34.88 -22.09
N GLN A 1179 -25.12 -33.95 -22.41
CA GLN A 1179 -25.47 -32.65 -23.01
C GLN A 1179 -26.03 -32.82 -24.43
N GLY A 1180 -25.52 -33.81 -25.16
CA GLY A 1180 -26.12 -34.27 -26.42
C GLY A 1180 -27.56 -34.75 -26.21
N ILE A 1181 -27.81 -35.55 -25.18
CA ILE A 1181 -29.15 -36.08 -24.86
C ILE A 1181 -30.12 -34.99 -24.39
N THR A 1182 -29.74 -34.08 -23.48
CA THR A 1182 -30.64 -33.01 -23.00
C THR A 1182 -31.01 -32.04 -24.12
N SER A 1183 -30.06 -31.72 -25.00
CA SER A 1183 -30.32 -30.96 -26.22
C SER A 1183 -31.25 -31.72 -27.18
N LEU A 1184 -31.06 -33.04 -27.34
CA LEU A 1184 -31.94 -33.92 -28.10
C LEU A 1184 -33.37 -33.96 -27.53
N VAL A 1185 -33.53 -33.99 -26.21
CA VAL A 1185 -34.83 -34.02 -25.51
C VAL A 1185 -35.55 -32.67 -25.61
N GLY A 1186 -34.84 -31.55 -25.49
CA GLY A 1186 -35.42 -30.22 -25.69
C GLY A 1186 -35.89 -29.98 -27.13
N LEU A 1187 -35.16 -30.53 -28.10
CA LEU A 1187 -35.52 -30.50 -29.52
C LEU A 1187 -36.62 -31.52 -29.88
N TYR A 1188 -36.76 -32.60 -29.12
CA TYR A 1188 -37.69 -33.71 -29.37
C TYR A 1188 -39.15 -33.25 -29.48
N GLY A 1189 -39.59 -32.32 -28.62
CA GLY A 1189 -40.97 -31.81 -28.65
C GLY A 1189 -41.30 -31.03 -29.92
N GLY A 1190 -40.42 -30.13 -30.35
CA GLY A 1190 -40.59 -29.33 -31.57
C GLY A 1190 -40.42 -30.16 -32.85
N LEU A 1191 -39.43 -31.06 -32.86
CA LEU A 1191 -39.20 -31.98 -33.98
C LEU A 1191 -40.36 -32.95 -34.16
N ILE A 1192 -41.02 -33.40 -33.09
CA ILE A 1192 -42.19 -34.26 -33.22
C ILE A 1192 -43.30 -33.55 -34.01
N ILE A 1193 -43.66 -32.34 -33.60
CA ILE A 1193 -44.76 -31.60 -34.22
C ILE A 1193 -44.44 -31.34 -35.69
N ILE A 1194 -43.23 -30.89 -35.98
CA ILE A 1194 -42.77 -30.59 -37.35
C ILE A 1194 -42.70 -31.87 -38.20
N CYS A 1195 -42.09 -32.95 -37.71
CA CYS A 1195 -42.00 -34.22 -38.44
C CYS A 1195 -43.38 -34.83 -38.71
N ARG A 1196 -44.35 -34.65 -37.81
CA ARG A 1196 -45.73 -35.15 -38.00
C ARG A 1196 -46.49 -34.34 -39.05
N VAL A 1197 -46.35 -33.01 -39.02
CA VAL A 1197 -46.91 -32.12 -40.05
C VAL A 1197 -46.29 -32.42 -41.42
N VAL A 1198 -44.97 -32.60 -41.47
CA VAL A 1198 -44.25 -32.95 -42.70
C VAL A 1198 -44.65 -34.33 -43.22
N ALA A 1199 -44.84 -35.34 -42.34
CA ALA A 1199 -45.33 -36.66 -42.74
C ALA A 1199 -46.74 -36.60 -43.36
N VAL A 1200 -47.64 -35.78 -42.82
CA VAL A 1200 -48.99 -35.55 -43.37
C VAL A 1200 -48.92 -34.85 -44.74
N VAL A 1201 -48.05 -33.86 -44.89
CA VAL A 1201 -47.82 -33.15 -46.16
C VAL A 1201 -47.23 -34.10 -47.22
N ILE A 1202 -46.31 -34.98 -46.84
CA ILE A 1202 -45.72 -35.99 -47.73
C ILE A 1202 -46.79 -36.95 -48.26
N ILE A 1203 -47.70 -37.44 -47.42
CA ILE A 1203 -48.79 -38.33 -47.88
C ILE A 1203 -49.76 -37.60 -48.83
N LYS A 1204 -50.10 -36.34 -48.54
CA LYS A 1204 -50.94 -35.54 -49.45
C LYS A 1204 -50.26 -35.28 -50.80
N LEU A 1205 -48.95 -35.09 -50.83
CA LEU A 1205 -48.18 -34.91 -52.07
C LEU A 1205 -48.01 -36.20 -52.88
N ILE A 1206 -48.01 -37.37 -52.23
CA ILE A 1206 -47.89 -38.68 -52.90
C ILE A 1206 -49.21 -39.11 -53.58
N ARG A 1207 -50.38 -38.61 -53.15
CA ARG A 1207 -51.70 -39.13 -53.57
C ARG A 1207 -52.56 -38.23 -54.48
N SER A 1208 -52.01 -37.19 -55.11
CA SER A 1208 -52.78 -36.37 -56.08
C SER A 1208 -53.18 -37.20 -57.33
N PRO A 1209 -54.49 -37.36 -57.65
CA PRO A 1209 -54.94 -38.29 -58.69
C PRO A 1209 -54.88 -37.67 -60.11
N ASN A 1210 -54.44 -38.47 -61.08
CA ASN A 1210 -54.58 -38.22 -62.52
C ASN A 1210 -56.06 -38.06 -62.92
N ARG A 1211 -56.46 -36.93 -63.53
CA ARG A 1211 -57.73 -36.80 -64.27
C ARG A 1211 -57.48 -36.89 -65.77
N GLN A 1212 -57.97 -37.95 -66.40
CA GLN A 1212 -58.21 -38.06 -67.84
C GLN A 1212 -59.54 -37.37 -68.19
N ILE A 1213 -59.60 -36.62 -69.29
CA ILE A 1213 -60.85 -36.21 -69.95
C ILE A 1213 -60.67 -36.47 -71.45
N ILE A 1214 -61.51 -37.35 -72.01
CA ILE A 1214 -61.74 -37.56 -73.44
C ILE A 1214 -63.10 -36.91 -73.77
N PRO A 1215 -63.28 -36.19 -74.89
CA PRO A 1215 -64.60 -35.81 -75.40
C PRO A 1215 -65.00 -36.60 -76.66
N ILE A 1216 -66.27 -36.97 -76.77
CA ILE A 1216 -67.00 -37.30 -78.02
C ILE A 1216 -68.44 -36.79 -77.78
N ILE A 1217 -69.25 -36.17 -78.65
CA ILE A 1217 -69.43 -36.02 -80.11
C ILE A 1217 -70.04 -34.59 -80.29
N ASN A 1218 -69.64 -33.72 -81.22
CA ASN A 1218 -69.95 -33.68 -82.66
C ASN A 1218 -68.95 -32.76 -83.37
#